data_AF-A0A954TB37-F1
#
_entry.id   AF-A0A954TB37-F1
#
_cell.length_a   1.000
_cell.length_b   1.000
_cell.length_c   1.000
_cell.angle_alpha   90.00
_cell.angle_beta   90.00
_cell.angle_gamma   90.00
#
_symmetry.space_group_name_H-M   'P 1'
#
loop_
_entity.id
_entity.type
_entity.pdbx_description
1 polymer ?
#
loop_
_entity_poly.entity_id
_entity_poly.type
_entity_poly.pdbx_seq_one_letter_code
_entity_poly.pdbx_strand_id
1 'polypeptide(L)'
;MQSEQDKLADHTKRFCYDDRAARWFLVATAFWGLLASLTAALTTLLLVQPQLTSGVPEIAFGRISPLHINVAIFGLAANALFAAVYYSTQRLCWRPMWSGTLSILHFWGWQLVVMWMIATLALDQSQHRYAAEPVWPIDCAITFVWLIYIVNYLMTVWQRRQKQMYISLWFYSASALAFLPVHVLNNLVIPENGYDSLGVYSGVFDGFMQSWSSENTLMYLVVIPFVGAMYYFFPKITGRPVGNYRLAIVQFWTMIFLGTLSGSRLLHLTSVPEWSSSLGMLAGVALLMPYWAGVLNGYSMLRRPWNVLGADLDVARRSIPFLCLALICYTLISLESGLTAFKSLGAYTIFTDWTLAHTDAVAFGWAGAFAVAFSLWLAPKIFSADVTVDPGAKLQCWTIGLGTILLVGSTYASGLTQGWMASSLDSSGTLVYPEFLEIVRTVTPLWWARLLGAMLLAVGYGVLALALSLAWLTVKEQRKESERLVCVRDDEVLDPPQPPSVLEGAPILQLGIKLDVWSRLAWHRRWERSAIRFTSFIFIVLASGMALQVGAMWAARRPLPNDSTAVAYTPLELCGRAMFVREGCVSCHTQVVRPLLSDTQRYGEYSQPEDYYYDRPSLWGNRRIGPDLAQEGGKQNAFWHWQHLADPREVNPGSVMPDFAHLLEADLDIQEIRSLLIEAKESGIAYDEELVAEHNLTEEDRLAGDVTPLEALVQRQAEEVAADMVVSGGPAAKFDKQAIALIAYLQRLGNAPAPVTADK
;
A
#
# COMPACT_ATOMS: atom_id res chain seq x y z
N MET A 1 -35.36 48.96 15.74
CA MET A 1 -34.00 48.56 15.32
C MET A 1 -33.23 47.83 16.42
N GLN A 2 -33.08 48.36 17.64
CA GLN A 2 -32.36 47.65 18.72
C GLN A 2 -33.09 46.39 19.22
N SER A 3 -34.42 46.39 19.29
CA SER A 3 -35.21 45.21 19.72
C SER A 3 -35.35 44.10 18.67
N GLU A 4 -35.07 44.36 17.38
CA GLU A 4 -34.99 43.33 16.34
C GLU A 4 -33.61 42.69 16.30
N GLN A 5 -32.54 43.45 16.58
CA GLN A 5 -31.19 42.91 16.74
C GLN A 5 -31.07 42.00 17.97
N ASP A 6 -31.73 42.34 19.08
CA ASP A 6 -31.79 41.48 20.27
C ASP A 6 -32.62 40.20 20.04
N LYS A 7 -33.69 40.26 19.22
CA LYS A 7 -34.45 39.06 18.81
C LYS A 7 -33.68 38.19 17.80
N LEU A 8 -32.85 38.78 16.93
CA LEU A 8 -31.95 38.03 16.03
C LEU A 8 -30.83 37.29 16.78
N ALA A 9 -30.42 37.80 17.95
CA ALA A 9 -29.38 37.18 18.76
C ALA A 9 -29.81 35.80 19.34
N ASP A 10 -31.11 35.61 19.60
CA ASP A 10 -31.64 34.44 20.31
C ASP A 10 -31.55 33.11 19.52
N HIS A 11 -31.42 33.19 18.19
CA HIS A 11 -31.26 32.02 17.30
C HIS A 11 -29.84 31.80 16.76
N THR A 12 -28.85 32.58 17.21
CA THR A 12 -27.49 32.54 16.66
C THR A 12 -26.53 31.82 17.60
N LYS A 13 -26.25 30.54 17.34
CA LYS A 13 -25.31 29.73 18.16
C LYS A 13 -23.86 29.97 17.75
N ARG A 14 -23.08 30.58 18.64
CA ARG A 14 -21.64 30.80 18.49
C ARG A 14 -20.82 29.57 18.87
N PHE A 15 -19.77 29.26 18.11
CA PHE A 15 -18.78 28.25 18.45
C PHE A 15 -17.44 28.53 17.74
N CYS A 16 -16.37 27.94 18.26
CA CYS A 16 -15.01 28.02 17.72
C CYS A 16 -14.58 26.64 17.21
N TYR A 17 -13.75 26.61 16.16
CA TYR A 17 -13.16 25.37 15.65
C TYR A 17 -11.90 24.99 16.45
N ASP A 18 -11.65 23.68 16.62
CA ASP A 18 -10.41 23.18 17.20
C ASP A 18 -9.44 22.79 16.08
N ASP A 19 -8.60 23.73 15.65
CA ASP A 19 -7.61 23.49 14.61
C ASP A 19 -6.26 22.96 15.16
N ARG A 20 -6.18 22.53 16.43
CA ARG A 20 -4.91 21.99 17.01
C ARG A 20 -4.46 20.73 16.29
N ALA A 21 -5.34 19.73 16.18
CA ALA A 21 -5.03 18.47 15.51
C ALA A 21 -4.65 18.71 14.04
N ALA A 22 -5.40 19.56 13.34
CA ALA A 22 -5.09 19.94 11.95
C ALA A 22 -3.68 20.53 11.81
N ARG A 23 -3.24 21.42 12.72
CA ARG A 23 -1.87 21.96 12.70
C ARG A 23 -0.81 20.89 12.94
N TRP A 24 -1.03 20.04 13.94
CA TRP A 24 -0.06 19.00 14.27
C TRP A 24 0.12 18.01 13.12
N PHE A 25 -0.98 17.54 12.53
CA PHE A 25 -0.93 16.70 11.34
C PHE A 25 -0.31 17.41 10.14
N LEU A 26 -0.51 18.73 9.98
CA LEU A 26 0.09 19.50 8.90
C LEU A 26 1.63 19.55 9.00
N VAL A 27 2.16 19.79 10.20
CA VAL A 27 3.61 19.78 10.45
C VAL A 27 4.18 18.37 10.30
N ALA A 28 3.49 17.38 10.86
CA ALA A 28 3.86 15.97 10.72
C ALA A 28 3.91 15.54 9.25
N THR A 29 2.97 15.99 8.42
CA THR A 29 2.94 15.71 6.98
C THR A 29 4.23 16.15 6.28
N ALA A 30 4.74 17.33 6.60
CA ALA A 30 5.98 17.82 5.99
C ALA A 30 7.22 17.07 6.48
N PHE A 31 7.27 16.72 7.77
CA PHE A 31 8.32 15.90 8.34
C PHE A 31 8.34 14.50 7.70
N TRP A 32 7.20 13.82 7.66
CA TRP A 32 7.09 12.50 7.05
C TRP A 32 7.29 12.54 5.54
N GLY A 33 6.93 13.62 4.85
CA GLY A 33 7.23 13.80 3.42
C GLY A 33 8.73 13.89 3.13
N LEU A 34 9.48 14.56 4.00
CA LEU A 34 10.94 14.57 3.94
C LEU A 34 11.50 13.17 4.19
N LEU A 35 11.03 12.47 5.22
CA LEU A 35 11.52 11.13 5.51
C LEU A 35 11.13 10.10 4.43
N ALA A 36 9.94 10.21 3.84
CA ALA A 36 9.49 9.37 2.74
C ALA A 36 10.38 9.53 1.49
N SER A 37 10.78 10.77 1.18
CA SER A 37 11.67 11.04 0.05
C SER A 37 13.13 10.64 0.33
N LEU A 38 13.60 10.77 1.57
CA LEU A 38 14.92 10.27 1.99
C LEU A 38 15.00 8.74 1.96
N THR A 39 13.96 8.04 2.43
CA THR A 39 13.89 6.58 2.36
C THR A 39 13.76 6.09 0.91
N ALA A 40 13.06 6.82 0.04
CA ALA A 40 13.04 6.57 -1.41
C ALA A 40 14.44 6.65 -2.02
N ALA A 41 15.20 7.69 -1.65
CA ALA A 41 16.56 7.90 -2.12
C ALA A 41 17.50 6.80 -1.58
N LEU A 42 17.41 6.47 -0.29
CA LEU A 42 18.21 5.43 0.34
C LEU A 42 17.99 4.06 -0.33
N THR A 43 16.74 3.61 -0.42
CA THR A 43 16.41 2.31 -1.04
C THR A 43 16.85 2.25 -2.50
N THR A 44 16.68 3.33 -3.27
CA THR A 44 17.16 3.38 -4.66
C THR A 44 18.69 3.40 -4.74
N LEU A 45 19.38 4.06 -3.81
CA LEU A 45 20.83 4.05 -3.74
C LEU A 45 21.36 2.65 -3.45
N LEU A 46 20.78 1.94 -2.49
CA LEU A 46 21.20 0.57 -2.16
C LEU A 46 20.90 -0.43 -3.27
N LEU A 47 19.83 -0.20 -4.03
CA LEU A 47 19.53 -0.98 -5.23
C LEU A 47 20.61 -0.84 -6.31
N VAL A 48 21.09 0.39 -6.54
CA VAL A 48 22.04 0.69 -7.62
C VAL A 48 23.49 0.48 -7.19
N GLN A 49 23.77 0.60 -5.88
CA GLN A 49 25.08 0.42 -5.26
C GLN A 49 24.97 -0.57 -4.09
N PRO A 50 24.70 -1.85 -4.35
CA PRO A 50 24.53 -2.86 -3.30
C PRO A 50 25.82 -3.11 -2.51
N GLN A 51 27.00 -2.71 -3.02
CA GLN A 51 28.27 -2.83 -2.29
C GLN A 51 28.30 -1.99 -1.01
N LEU A 52 27.44 -0.97 -0.90
CA LEU A 52 27.35 -0.13 0.30
C LEU A 52 26.89 -0.89 1.55
N THR A 53 26.28 -2.08 1.38
CA THR A 53 25.78 -2.91 2.48
C THR A 53 26.68 -4.11 2.76
N SER A 54 27.82 -4.26 2.05
CA SER A 54 28.72 -5.40 2.23
C SER A 54 29.22 -5.44 3.68
N GLY A 55 28.98 -6.56 4.37
CA GLY A 55 29.33 -6.73 5.79
C GLY A 55 28.40 -6.06 6.81
N VAL A 56 27.28 -5.45 6.38
CA VAL A 56 26.24 -4.89 7.24
C VAL A 56 24.86 -5.33 6.74
N PRO A 57 24.45 -6.59 6.97
CA PRO A 57 23.22 -7.15 6.41
C PRO A 57 21.94 -6.46 6.90
N GLU A 58 21.97 -5.80 8.05
CA GLU A 58 20.82 -5.12 8.65
C GLU A 58 20.29 -3.97 7.79
N ILE A 59 21.16 -3.36 6.97
CA ILE A 59 20.78 -2.28 6.04
C ILE A 59 20.67 -2.77 4.59
N ALA A 60 20.73 -4.08 4.33
CA ALA A 60 20.59 -4.63 2.99
C ALA A 60 19.27 -4.19 2.33
N PHE A 61 19.29 -4.01 1.00
CA PHE A 61 18.14 -3.52 0.24
C PHE A 61 16.84 -4.30 0.56
N GLY A 62 16.90 -5.63 0.63
CA GLY A 62 15.74 -6.48 0.88
C GLY A 62 15.03 -6.19 2.20
N ARG A 63 15.80 -5.93 3.26
CA ARG A 63 15.30 -5.64 4.61
C ARG A 63 14.76 -4.21 4.74
N ILE A 64 15.43 -3.24 4.11
CA ILE A 64 15.03 -1.84 4.22
C ILE A 64 13.99 -1.40 3.17
N SER A 65 13.79 -2.15 2.08
CA SER A 65 12.87 -1.74 1.02
C SER A 65 11.42 -1.52 1.47
N PRO A 66 10.85 -2.32 2.41
CA PRO A 66 9.50 -2.08 2.91
C PRO A 66 9.33 -0.74 3.62
N LEU A 67 10.42 -0.19 4.19
CA LEU A 67 10.38 1.06 4.94
C LEU A 67 9.88 2.22 4.06
N HIS A 68 10.36 2.31 2.83
CA HIS A 68 10.03 3.42 1.93
C HIS A 68 8.52 3.53 1.67
N ILE A 69 7.88 2.41 1.30
CA ILE A 69 6.44 2.39 0.97
C ILE A 69 5.61 2.68 2.21
N ASN A 70 5.95 2.09 3.35
CA ASN A 70 5.26 2.31 4.62
C ASN A 70 5.35 3.77 5.10
N VAL A 71 6.54 4.39 4.99
CA VAL A 71 6.72 5.82 5.33
C VAL A 71 5.97 6.72 4.35
N ALA A 72 5.92 6.38 3.06
CA ALA A 72 5.20 7.16 2.06
C ALA A 72 3.66 7.11 2.27
N ILE A 73 3.10 5.93 2.58
CA ILE A 73 1.66 5.74 2.75
C ILE A 73 1.21 6.18 4.15
N PHE A 74 1.71 5.56 5.22
CA PHE A 74 1.25 5.82 6.58
C PHE A 74 1.89 7.06 7.21
N GLY A 75 3.13 7.38 6.81
CA GLY A 75 3.81 8.60 7.22
C GLY A 75 3.28 9.81 6.45
N LEU A 76 3.57 9.93 5.15
CA LEU A 76 3.21 11.12 4.37
C LEU A 76 1.70 11.19 4.06
N ALA A 77 1.14 10.21 3.36
CA ALA A 77 -0.22 10.32 2.82
C ALA A 77 -1.30 10.31 3.92
N ALA A 78 -1.19 9.45 4.93
CA ALA A 78 -2.17 9.40 6.02
C ALA A 78 -2.13 10.64 6.92
N ASN A 79 -0.94 11.19 7.25
CA ASN A 79 -0.87 12.45 7.99
C ASN A 79 -1.48 13.61 7.20
N ALA A 80 -1.21 13.67 5.88
CA ALA A 80 -1.82 14.65 4.99
C ALA A 80 -3.35 14.52 4.95
N LEU A 81 -3.86 13.28 4.87
CA LEU A 81 -5.28 12.99 4.97
C LEU A 81 -5.87 13.53 6.28
N PHE A 82 -5.27 13.19 7.42
CA PHE A 82 -5.83 13.62 8.70
C PHE A 82 -5.79 15.15 8.85
N ALA A 83 -4.74 15.83 8.38
CA ALA A 83 -4.72 17.29 8.33
C ALA A 83 -5.91 17.84 7.52
N ALA A 84 -6.16 17.27 6.34
CA ALA A 84 -7.30 17.62 5.49
C ALA A 84 -8.65 17.36 6.17
N VAL A 85 -8.86 16.18 6.77
CA VAL A 85 -10.11 15.77 7.42
C VAL A 85 -10.41 16.63 8.65
N TYR A 86 -9.45 16.78 9.58
CA TYR A 86 -9.66 17.57 10.80
C TYR A 86 -9.98 19.03 10.51
N TYR A 87 -9.37 19.61 9.46
CA TYR A 87 -9.65 20.98 9.08
C TYR A 87 -11.01 21.12 8.37
N SER A 88 -11.27 20.30 7.35
CA SER A 88 -12.42 20.46 6.47
C SER A 88 -13.73 19.97 7.11
N THR A 89 -13.71 18.86 7.85
CA THR A 89 -14.93 18.27 8.46
C THR A 89 -15.62 19.25 9.40
N GLN A 90 -14.86 19.93 10.25
CA GLN A 90 -15.41 20.92 11.18
C GLN A 90 -16.19 22.03 10.44
N ARG A 91 -15.60 22.53 9.35
CA ARG A 91 -16.14 23.60 8.51
C ARG A 91 -17.29 23.16 7.61
N LEU A 92 -17.40 21.87 7.32
CA LEU A 92 -18.51 21.28 6.56
C LEU A 92 -19.69 20.93 7.47
N CYS A 93 -19.42 20.47 8.69
CA CYS A 93 -20.45 20.14 9.67
C CYS A 93 -20.96 21.35 10.46
N TRP A 94 -20.27 22.49 10.36
CA TRP A 94 -20.52 23.71 11.15
C TRP A 94 -20.50 23.41 12.64
N ARG A 95 -19.45 22.70 13.07
CA ARG A 95 -19.24 22.30 14.47
C ARG A 95 -17.76 21.99 14.71
N PRO A 96 -17.22 22.21 15.92
CA PRO A 96 -15.94 21.61 16.28
C PRO A 96 -16.02 20.07 16.22
N MET A 97 -14.86 19.42 16.23
CA MET A 97 -14.77 17.97 16.43
C MET A 97 -15.53 17.56 17.70
N TRP A 98 -16.13 16.37 17.66
CA TRP A 98 -16.97 15.86 18.76
C TRP A 98 -16.21 15.79 20.08
N SER A 99 -14.95 15.32 20.06
CA SER A 99 -14.07 15.31 21.22
C SER A 99 -12.68 15.84 20.88
N GLY A 100 -12.26 16.90 21.59
CA GLY A 100 -10.88 17.41 21.51
C GLY A 100 -9.86 16.40 22.03
N THR A 101 -10.20 15.65 23.09
CA THR A 101 -9.34 14.62 23.67
C THR A 101 -9.10 13.47 22.69
N LEU A 102 -10.14 12.99 22.00
CA LEU A 102 -9.97 11.95 20.98
C LEU A 102 -9.14 12.45 19.80
N SER A 103 -9.23 13.73 19.44
CA SER A 103 -8.36 14.33 18.41
C SER A 103 -6.88 14.32 18.82
N ILE A 104 -6.58 14.57 20.11
CA ILE A 104 -5.22 14.53 20.66
C ILE A 104 -4.71 13.08 20.73
N LEU A 105 -5.53 12.16 21.25
CA LEU A 105 -5.19 10.73 21.33
C LEU A 105 -4.95 10.14 19.95
N HIS A 106 -5.77 10.50 18.96
CA HIS A 106 -5.56 10.06 17.59
C HIS A 106 -4.25 10.59 17.01
N PHE A 107 -3.93 11.88 17.19
CA PHE A 107 -2.67 12.43 16.70
C PHE A 107 -1.45 11.70 17.26
N TRP A 108 -1.32 11.64 18.59
CA TRP A 108 -0.16 11.01 19.23
C TRP A 108 -0.15 9.49 19.02
N GLY A 109 -1.32 8.85 19.07
CA GLY A 109 -1.46 7.43 18.75
C GLY A 109 -0.94 7.12 17.35
N TRP A 110 -1.32 7.92 16.36
CA TRP A 110 -0.84 7.74 14.98
C TRP A 110 0.67 7.97 14.86
N GLN A 111 1.22 9.03 15.46
CA GLN A 111 2.67 9.26 15.40
C GLN A 111 3.46 8.13 16.05
N LEU A 112 3.01 7.64 17.22
CA LEU A 112 3.65 6.54 17.93
C LEU A 112 3.59 5.25 17.13
N VAL A 113 2.45 4.94 16.51
CA VAL A 113 2.28 3.77 15.65
C VAL A 113 3.21 3.83 14.43
N VAL A 114 3.28 4.96 13.73
CA VAL A 114 4.17 5.11 12.56
C VAL A 114 5.64 5.00 12.98
N MET A 115 6.04 5.62 14.10
CA MET A 115 7.42 5.50 14.60
C MET A 115 7.75 4.07 15.04
N TRP A 116 6.82 3.39 15.71
CA TRP A 116 6.99 2.00 16.14
C TRP A 116 7.13 1.07 14.94
N MET A 117 6.28 1.24 13.92
CA MET A 117 6.34 0.53 12.66
C MET A 117 7.70 0.69 11.96
N ILE A 118 8.21 1.91 11.88
CA ILE A 118 9.52 2.16 11.27
C ILE A 118 10.63 1.50 12.08
N ALA A 119 10.55 1.57 13.40
CA ALA A 119 11.54 0.95 14.27
C ALA A 119 11.56 -0.57 14.13
N THR A 120 10.40 -1.25 14.10
CA THR A 120 10.34 -2.71 13.92
C THR A 120 10.81 -3.12 12.53
N LEU A 121 10.39 -2.42 11.48
CA LEU A 121 10.86 -2.72 10.11
C LEU A 121 12.37 -2.49 9.95
N ALA A 122 12.94 -1.48 10.61
CA ALA A 122 14.38 -1.24 10.62
C ALA A 122 15.16 -2.28 11.44
N LEU A 123 14.49 -2.99 12.36
CA LEU A 123 15.04 -4.10 13.13
C LEU A 123 14.70 -5.46 12.50
N ASP A 124 14.24 -5.48 11.25
CA ASP A 124 13.88 -6.69 10.50
C ASP A 124 12.76 -7.53 11.14
N GLN A 125 11.88 -6.87 11.90
CA GLN A 125 10.69 -7.48 12.48
C GLN A 125 9.49 -7.15 11.60
N SER A 126 9.03 -8.13 10.83
CA SER A 126 7.92 -7.95 9.90
C SER A 126 7.12 -9.24 9.69
N GLN A 127 5.88 -9.12 9.21
CA GLN A 127 5.09 -10.28 8.75
C GLN A 127 5.47 -10.73 7.34
N HIS A 128 6.34 -9.98 6.64
CA HIS A 128 6.77 -10.21 5.26
C HIS A 128 5.61 -10.36 4.25
N ARG A 129 4.44 -9.80 4.59
CA ARG A 129 3.26 -9.66 3.72
C ARG A 129 3.34 -8.31 3.03
N TYR A 130 3.25 -8.29 1.70
CA TYR A 130 3.34 -7.02 0.96
C TYR A 130 2.23 -6.04 1.35
N ALA A 131 2.60 -4.80 1.66
CA ALA A 131 1.74 -3.73 2.17
C ALA A 131 1.01 -4.04 3.50
N ALA A 132 1.47 -5.06 4.22
CA ALA A 132 1.07 -5.45 5.57
C ALA A 132 2.27 -5.99 6.35
N GLU A 133 3.42 -5.36 6.14
CA GLU A 133 4.68 -5.73 6.78
C GLU A 133 4.73 -5.52 8.31
N PRO A 134 3.99 -4.56 8.93
CA PRO A 134 4.07 -4.36 10.37
C PRO A 134 3.67 -5.61 11.17
N VAL A 135 4.29 -5.83 12.32
CA VAL A 135 3.98 -6.97 13.20
C VAL A 135 2.64 -6.82 13.92
N TRP A 136 2.07 -7.94 14.38
CA TRP A 136 0.70 -8.01 14.91
C TRP A 136 0.38 -7.01 16.06
N PRO A 137 1.30 -6.61 16.97
CA PRO A 137 1.00 -5.61 17.97
C PRO A 137 0.78 -4.22 17.38
N ILE A 138 1.50 -3.89 16.30
CA ILE A 138 1.32 -2.65 15.55
C ILE A 138 -0.01 -2.68 14.81
N ASP A 139 -0.41 -3.82 14.25
CA ASP A 139 -1.72 -3.96 13.61
C ASP A 139 -2.86 -3.67 14.58
N CYS A 140 -2.79 -4.22 15.79
CA CYS A 140 -3.75 -3.94 16.85
C CYS A 140 -3.76 -2.44 17.22
N ALA A 141 -2.58 -1.82 17.29
CA ALA A 141 -2.46 -0.40 17.58
C ALA A 141 -3.02 0.48 16.46
N ILE A 142 -2.77 0.16 15.19
CA ILE A 142 -3.39 0.79 14.01
C ILE A 142 -4.90 0.69 14.13
N THR A 143 -5.44 -0.51 14.36
CA THR A 143 -6.89 -0.73 14.52
C THR A 143 -7.47 0.12 15.64
N PHE A 144 -6.83 0.14 16.81
CA PHE A 144 -7.30 0.92 17.96
C PHE A 144 -7.27 2.44 17.70
N VAL A 145 -6.16 2.95 17.17
CA VAL A 145 -6.01 4.38 16.82
C VAL A 145 -6.99 4.78 15.72
N TRP A 146 -7.23 3.91 14.75
CA TRP A 146 -8.20 4.13 13.68
C TRP A 146 -9.64 4.12 14.21
N LEU A 147 -9.98 3.28 15.19
CA LEU A 147 -11.28 3.32 15.87
C LEU A 147 -11.52 4.63 16.61
N ILE A 148 -10.50 5.18 17.29
CA ILE A 148 -10.56 6.52 17.92
C ILE A 148 -10.90 7.57 16.87
N TYR A 149 -10.24 7.51 15.71
CA TYR A 149 -10.51 8.40 14.58
C TYR A 149 -11.93 8.26 14.04
N ILE A 150 -12.36 7.03 13.71
CA ILE A 150 -13.69 6.73 13.17
C ILE A 150 -14.76 7.27 14.12
N VAL A 151 -14.69 6.96 15.41
CA VAL A 151 -15.70 7.38 16.40
C VAL A 151 -15.76 8.90 16.46
N ASN A 152 -14.62 9.58 16.58
CA ASN A 152 -14.59 11.04 16.66
C ASN A 152 -15.12 11.70 15.38
N TYR A 153 -14.75 11.17 14.20
CA TYR A 153 -15.21 11.64 12.90
C TYR A 153 -16.72 11.42 12.71
N LEU A 154 -17.21 10.18 12.85
CA LEU A 154 -18.61 9.83 12.61
C LEU A 154 -19.54 10.55 13.57
N MET A 155 -19.18 10.66 14.86
CA MET A 155 -19.97 11.42 15.83
C MET A 155 -20.04 12.91 15.46
N THR A 156 -18.96 13.48 14.92
CA THR A 156 -18.96 14.87 14.41
C THR A 156 -19.91 15.03 13.23
N VAL A 157 -19.92 14.07 12.29
CA VAL A 157 -20.79 14.09 11.11
C VAL A 157 -22.26 13.82 11.48
N TRP A 158 -22.54 12.92 12.42
CA TRP A 158 -23.90 12.61 12.87
C TRP A 158 -24.52 13.76 13.68
N GLN A 159 -23.72 14.54 14.39
CA GLN A 159 -24.17 15.72 15.15
C GLN A 159 -23.96 17.05 14.41
N ARG A 160 -23.83 16.99 13.07
CA ARG A 160 -23.66 18.17 12.22
C ARG A 160 -24.86 19.11 12.29
N ARG A 161 -24.62 20.41 12.08
CA ARG A 161 -25.69 21.42 11.99
C ARG A 161 -26.22 21.57 10.58
N GLN A 162 -25.35 21.44 9.58
CA GLN A 162 -25.75 21.48 8.18
C GLN A 162 -26.61 20.28 7.82
N LYS A 163 -27.84 20.49 7.33
CA LYS A 163 -28.76 19.39 6.99
C LYS A 163 -28.26 18.57 5.82
N GLN A 164 -27.60 19.17 4.83
CA GLN A 164 -27.10 18.45 3.66
C GLN A 164 -25.64 18.06 3.87
N MET A 165 -25.33 16.78 3.67
CA MET A 165 -23.98 16.28 3.80
C MET A 165 -23.18 16.62 2.54
N TYR A 166 -22.12 17.41 2.67
CA TYR A 166 -21.28 17.80 1.55
C TYR A 166 -20.50 16.61 0.97
N ILE A 167 -20.18 16.64 -0.33
CA ILE A 167 -19.54 15.53 -1.08
C ILE A 167 -18.27 15.02 -0.38
N SER A 168 -17.42 15.91 0.13
CA SER A 168 -16.19 15.50 0.84
C SER A 168 -16.46 14.56 2.02
N LEU A 169 -17.55 14.78 2.77
CA LEU A 169 -17.92 13.92 3.89
C LEU A 169 -18.35 12.52 3.43
N TRP A 170 -18.81 12.35 2.18
CA TRP A 170 -19.17 11.04 1.64
C TRP A 170 -17.90 10.20 1.48
N PHE A 171 -16.90 10.75 0.81
CA PHE A 171 -15.59 10.10 0.56
C PHE A 171 -14.81 9.87 1.86
N TYR A 172 -14.80 10.84 2.79
CA TYR A 172 -14.18 10.63 4.10
C TYR A 172 -14.88 9.54 4.91
N SER A 173 -16.23 9.45 4.84
CA SER A 173 -16.97 8.38 5.52
C SER A 173 -16.69 7.02 4.89
N ALA A 174 -16.59 6.94 3.56
CA ALA A 174 -16.21 5.70 2.88
C ALA A 174 -14.80 5.25 3.25
N SER A 175 -13.83 6.16 3.27
CA SER A 175 -12.46 5.88 3.73
C SER A 175 -12.42 5.39 5.18
N ALA A 176 -13.09 6.10 6.08
CA ALA A 176 -13.16 5.74 7.50
C ALA A 176 -13.74 4.34 7.71
N LEU A 177 -14.80 3.99 6.99
CA LEU A 177 -15.51 2.71 7.12
C LEU A 177 -14.83 1.54 6.38
N ALA A 178 -14.17 1.79 5.24
CA ALA A 178 -13.60 0.75 4.39
C ALA A 178 -12.21 0.30 4.84
N PHE A 179 -11.36 1.23 5.30
CA PHE A 179 -9.98 0.89 5.67
C PHE A 179 -9.92 -0.11 6.83
N LEU A 180 -10.82 0.01 7.81
CA LEU A 180 -10.85 -0.85 8.99
C LEU A 180 -10.99 -2.36 8.63
N PRO A 181 -12.04 -2.81 7.90
CA PRO A 181 -12.15 -4.21 7.51
C PRO A 181 -11.05 -4.66 6.53
N VAL A 182 -10.53 -3.77 5.67
CA VAL A 182 -9.39 -4.11 4.78
C VAL A 182 -8.15 -4.49 5.60
N HIS A 183 -7.78 -3.62 6.55
CA HIS A 183 -6.66 -3.83 7.47
C HIS A 183 -6.86 -5.09 8.31
N VAL A 184 -8.02 -5.22 8.96
CA VAL A 184 -8.31 -6.33 9.87
C VAL A 184 -8.36 -7.68 9.16
N LEU A 185 -9.00 -7.77 7.98
CA LEU A 185 -9.15 -9.05 7.29
C LEU A 185 -7.81 -9.59 6.80
N ASN A 186 -6.91 -8.73 6.31
CA ASN A 186 -5.61 -9.20 5.84
C ASN A 186 -4.67 -9.62 6.97
N ASN A 187 -4.77 -8.93 8.11
CA ASN A 187 -3.84 -9.08 9.24
C ASN A 187 -4.43 -10.00 10.32
N LEU A 188 -5.24 -10.98 9.90
CA LEU A 188 -5.67 -12.06 10.76
C LEU A 188 -4.51 -13.04 10.93
N VAL A 189 -3.86 -12.94 12.09
CA VAL A 189 -2.72 -13.75 12.47
C VAL A 189 -2.92 -14.32 13.88
N ILE A 190 -2.30 -15.46 14.14
CA ILE A 190 -2.25 -16.10 15.45
C ILE A 190 -0.93 -15.66 16.09
N PRO A 191 -0.96 -14.91 17.21
CA PRO A 191 0.26 -14.53 17.92
C PRO A 191 0.92 -15.76 18.55
N GLU A 192 2.22 -15.88 18.42
CA GLU A 192 3.00 -16.96 19.03
C GLU A 192 3.84 -16.42 20.19
N ASN A 193 4.96 -15.76 19.87
CA ASN A 193 5.90 -15.20 20.84
C ASN A 193 6.34 -13.79 20.43
N GLY A 194 6.23 -12.82 21.35
CA GLY A 194 6.70 -11.46 21.11
C GLY A 194 6.06 -10.80 19.88
N TYR A 195 6.87 -10.62 18.83
CA TYR A 195 6.47 -10.00 17.56
C TYR A 195 6.13 -11.00 16.45
N ASP A 196 6.41 -12.28 16.66
CA ASP A 196 6.19 -13.32 15.68
C ASP A 196 4.71 -13.73 15.64
N SER A 197 4.24 -14.06 14.45
CA SER A 197 2.86 -14.40 14.23
C SER A 197 2.66 -15.26 12.99
N LEU A 198 1.79 -16.24 13.13
CA LEU A 198 1.41 -17.14 12.06
C LEU A 198 0.17 -16.63 11.32
N GLY A 199 0.23 -16.59 9.99
CA GLY A 199 -0.90 -16.20 9.14
C GLY A 199 -2.06 -17.20 9.18
N VAL A 200 -3.29 -16.71 9.33
CA VAL A 200 -4.52 -17.56 9.28
C VAL A 200 -4.77 -18.11 7.87
N TYR A 201 -4.27 -17.43 6.84
CA TYR A 201 -4.44 -17.81 5.44
C TYR A 201 -3.20 -18.50 4.90
N SER A 202 -3.40 -19.42 3.94
CA SER A 202 -2.30 -20.09 3.23
C SER A 202 -2.50 -20.12 1.71
N GLY A 203 -1.39 -20.31 1.01
CA GLY A 203 -1.31 -20.49 -0.43
C GLY A 203 -2.07 -19.45 -1.25
N VAL A 204 -2.75 -19.90 -2.30
CA VAL A 204 -3.43 -19.01 -3.27
C VAL A 204 -4.38 -18.01 -2.62
N PHE A 205 -5.04 -18.39 -1.52
CA PHE A 205 -5.93 -17.47 -0.82
C PHE A 205 -5.17 -16.39 -0.05
N ASP A 206 -4.02 -16.72 0.55
CA ASP A 206 -3.18 -15.74 1.21
C ASP A 206 -2.59 -14.74 0.21
N GLY A 207 -2.02 -15.22 -0.91
CA GLY A 207 -1.55 -14.35 -2.00
C GLY A 207 -2.64 -13.45 -2.58
N PHE A 208 -3.88 -13.96 -2.68
CA PHE A 208 -5.05 -13.16 -3.00
C PHE A 208 -5.34 -12.08 -1.95
N MET A 209 -5.35 -12.43 -0.67
CA MET A 209 -5.64 -11.49 0.42
C MET A 209 -4.60 -10.36 0.49
N GLN A 210 -3.32 -10.67 0.34
CA GLN A 210 -2.24 -9.68 0.30
C GLN A 210 -2.44 -8.66 -0.84
N SER A 211 -2.72 -9.14 -2.06
CA SER A 211 -2.94 -8.26 -3.21
C SER A 211 -4.24 -7.47 -3.11
N TRP A 212 -5.30 -8.12 -2.61
CA TRP A 212 -6.58 -7.46 -2.36
C TRP A 212 -6.42 -6.35 -1.32
N SER A 213 -5.75 -6.62 -0.21
CA SER A 213 -5.51 -5.66 0.86
C SER A 213 -4.65 -4.48 0.42
N SER A 214 -3.54 -4.74 -0.28
CA SER A 214 -2.63 -3.69 -0.74
C SER A 214 -3.32 -2.69 -1.68
N GLU A 215 -4.06 -3.17 -2.68
CA GLU A 215 -4.82 -2.32 -3.60
C GLU A 215 -5.91 -1.52 -2.87
N ASN A 216 -6.66 -2.18 -1.98
CA ASN A 216 -7.75 -1.55 -1.24
C ASN A 216 -7.22 -0.54 -0.20
N THR A 217 -6.05 -0.78 0.38
CA THR A 217 -5.38 0.17 1.27
C THR A 217 -5.07 1.46 0.52
N LEU A 218 -4.43 1.38 -0.66
CA LEU A 218 -4.18 2.57 -1.48
C LEU A 218 -5.49 3.27 -1.89
N MET A 219 -6.50 2.50 -2.29
CA MET A 219 -7.80 3.03 -2.71
C MET A 219 -8.51 3.80 -1.57
N TYR A 220 -8.67 3.19 -0.40
CA TYR A 220 -9.49 3.73 0.70
C TYR A 220 -8.73 4.59 1.70
N LEU A 221 -7.41 4.43 1.83
CA LEU A 221 -6.59 5.29 2.68
C LEU A 221 -6.09 6.52 1.92
N VAL A 222 -5.85 6.43 0.61
CA VAL A 222 -5.23 7.51 -0.15
C VAL A 222 -6.15 8.05 -1.25
N VAL A 223 -6.54 7.24 -2.24
CA VAL A 223 -7.21 7.76 -3.44
C VAL A 223 -8.59 8.38 -3.13
N ILE A 224 -9.51 7.60 -2.57
CA ILE A 224 -10.88 8.02 -2.21
C ILE A 224 -10.91 9.23 -1.28
N PRO A 225 -10.21 9.24 -0.14
CA PRO A 225 -10.35 10.37 0.76
C PRO A 225 -9.66 11.62 0.25
N PHE A 226 -8.60 11.53 -0.56
CA PHE A 226 -8.05 12.71 -1.23
C PHE A 226 -8.98 13.23 -2.34
N VAL A 227 -9.76 12.38 -3.01
CA VAL A 227 -10.87 12.87 -3.85
C VAL A 227 -11.89 13.63 -2.98
N GLY A 228 -12.18 13.15 -1.77
CA GLY A 228 -12.95 13.89 -0.78
C GLY A 228 -12.35 15.26 -0.44
N ALA A 229 -11.04 15.31 -0.17
CA ALA A 229 -10.30 16.54 0.09
C ALA A 229 -10.33 17.49 -1.11
N MET A 230 -10.24 16.97 -2.35
CA MET A 230 -10.32 17.73 -3.59
C MET A 230 -11.61 18.54 -3.65
N TYR A 231 -12.76 17.91 -3.36
CA TYR A 231 -14.07 18.59 -3.33
C TYR A 231 -14.16 19.72 -2.31
N TYR A 232 -13.28 19.79 -1.32
CA TYR A 232 -13.21 20.89 -0.36
C TYR A 232 -12.14 21.93 -0.74
N PHE A 233 -10.89 21.50 -0.94
CA PHE A 233 -9.76 22.42 -1.09
C PHE A 233 -9.68 23.05 -2.47
N PHE A 234 -9.97 22.34 -3.56
CA PHE A 234 -9.95 22.94 -4.90
C PHE A 234 -10.86 24.17 -4.98
N PRO A 235 -12.17 24.09 -4.67
CA PRO A 235 -13.05 25.24 -4.77
C PRO A 235 -12.68 26.35 -3.77
N LYS A 236 -12.11 26.00 -2.61
CA LYS A 236 -11.67 26.97 -1.60
C LYS A 236 -10.39 27.71 -1.96
N ILE A 237 -9.49 27.07 -2.71
CA ILE A 237 -8.25 27.69 -3.19
C ILE A 237 -8.52 28.53 -4.44
N THR A 238 -9.34 28.03 -5.37
CA THR A 238 -9.55 28.70 -6.67
C THR A 238 -10.73 29.67 -6.68
N GLY A 239 -11.60 29.62 -5.66
CA GLY A 239 -12.81 30.42 -5.56
C GLY A 239 -13.91 30.01 -6.56
N ARG A 240 -13.84 28.79 -7.10
CA ARG A 240 -14.82 28.25 -8.06
C ARG A 240 -15.81 27.27 -7.41
N PRO A 241 -17.06 27.22 -7.88
CA PRO A 241 -17.99 26.18 -7.44
C PRO A 241 -17.61 24.80 -8.01
N VAL A 242 -18.12 23.75 -7.38
CA VAL A 242 -18.04 22.37 -7.89
C VAL A 242 -18.75 22.29 -9.25
N GLY A 243 -18.11 21.66 -10.23
CA GLY A 243 -18.61 21.57 -11.61
C GLY A 243 -19.96 20.85 -11.74
N ASN A 244 -19.96 19.52 -11.61
CA ASN A 244 -21.16 18.71 -11.77
C ASN A 244 -21.42 17.80 -10.56
N TYR A 245 -22.43 18.19 -9.78
CA TYR A 245 -22.86 17.45 -8.59
C TYR A 245 -23.43 16.05 -8.91
N ARG A 246 -24.18 15.87 -10.00
CA ARG A 246 -24.70 14.53 -10.39
C ARG A 246 -23.56 13.58 -10.75
N LEU A 247 -22.54 14.10 -11.43
CA LEU A 247 -21.33 13.35 -11.75
C LEU A 247 -20.59 12.92 -10.48
N ALA A 248 -20.59 13.73 -9.43
CA ALA A 248 -20.02 13.37 -8.12
C ALA A 248 -20.78 12.23 -7.43
N ILE A 249 -22.12 12.16 -7.59
CA ILE A 249 -22.93 11.03 -7.07
C ILE A 249 -22.53 9.72 -7.78
N VAL A 250 -22.48 9.73 -9.11
CA VAL A 250 -22.11 8.55 -9.91
C VAL A 250 -20.67 8.13 -9.61
N GLN A 251 -19.76 9.10 -9.54
CA GLN A 251 -18.38 8.86 -9.11
C GLN A 251 -18.36 8.14 -7.77
N PHE A 252 -18.99 8.72 -6.74
CA PHE A 252 -18.90 8.22 -5.39
C PHE A 252 -19.34 6.76 -5.26
N TRP A 253 -20.57 6.44 -5.68
CA TRP A 253 -21.13 5.10 -5.46
C TRP A 253 -20.45 4.02 -6.30
N THR A 254 -20.09 4.32 -7.56
CA THR A 254 -19.42 3.33 -8.41
C THR A 254 -17.97 3.11 -7.97
N MET A 255 -17.27 4.17 -7.53
CA MET A 255 -15.89 4.09 -7.06
C MET A 255 -15.75 3.26 -5.79
N ILE A 256 -16.60 3.48 -4.78
CA ILE A 256 -16.53 2.71 -3.52
C ILE A 256 -16.98 1.26 -3.68
N PHE A 257 -17.81 0.94 -4.68
CA PHE A 257 -18.21 -0.44 -4.91
C PHE A 257 -17.15 -1.16 -5.72
N LEU A 258 -16.81 -0.65 -6.90
CA LEU A 258 -15.87 -1.29 -7.81
C LEU A 258 -14.45 -1.31 -7.23
N GLY A 259 -14.08 -0.32 -6.41
CA GLY A 259 -12.78 -0.29 -5.73
C GLY A 259 -12.57 -1.49 -4.81
N THR A 260 -13.64 -2.02 -4.18
CA THR A 260 -13.52 -3.25 -3.37
C THR A 260 -13.24 -4.51 -4.19
N LEU A 261 -13.58 -4.49 -5.48
CA LEU A 261 -13.53 -5.64 -6.39
C LEU A 261 -12.26 -5.67 -7.24
N SER A 262 -11.49 -4.58 -7.30
CA SER A 262 -10.36 -4.43 -8.23
C SER A 262 -9.08 -5.14 -7.79
N GLY A 263 -9.00 -5.66 -6.55
CA GLY A 263 -7.78 -6.23 -5.99
C GLY A 263 -7.14 -7.36 -6.82
N SER A 264 -7.94 -8.28 -7.35
CA SER A 264 -7.45 -9.42 -8.14
C SER A 264 -6.86 -9.02 -9.51
N ARG A 265 -6.93 -7.75 -9.92
CA ARG A 265 -6.29 -7.28 -11.16
C ARG A 265 -4.76 -7.38 -11.12
N LEU A 266 -4.18 -7.33 -9.92
CA LEU A 266 -2.73 -7.47 -9.72
C LEU A 266 -2.25 -8.93 -9.86
N LEU A 267 -3.19 -9.87 -9.94
CA LEU A 267 -2.95 -11.32 -9.96
C LEU A 267 -3.33 -11.95 -11.30
N HIS A 268 -3.38 -11.16 -12.37
CA HIS A 268 -3.60 -11.72 -13.70
C HIS A 268 -2.48 -12.68 -14.07
N LEU A 269 -2.87 -13.80 -14.69
CA LEU A 269 -1.93 -14.82 -15.16
C LEU A 269 -1.10 -15.43 -14.01
N THR A 270 -1.72 -15.61 -12.84
CA THR A 270 -1.15 -16.32 -11.69
C THR A 270 -1.99 -17.56 -11.39
N SER A 271 -1.66 -18.28 -10.31
CA SER A 271 -2.40 -19.45 -9.84
C SER A 271 -3.77 -19.11 -9.20
N VAL A 272 -4.18 -17.83 -9.18
CA VAL A 272 -5.52 -17.43 -8.74
C VAL A 272 -6.60 -17.95 -9.70
N PRO A 273 -7.78 -18.37 -9.20
CA PRO A 273 -8.88 -18.79 -10.04
C PRO A 273 -9.26 -17.75 -11.11
N GLU A 274 -9.47 -18.23 -12.34
CA GLU A 274 -9.70 -17.39 -13.51
C GLU A 274 -10.94 -16.48 -13.39
N TRP A 275 -11.97 -16.93 -12.67
CA TRP A 275 -13.16 -16.11 -12.41
C TRP A 275 -12.84 -14.89 -11.53
N SER A 276 -11.95 -15.03 -10.54
CA SER A 276 -11.55 -13.96 -9.63
C SER A 276 -10.66 -12.94 -10.35
N SER A 277 -9.70 -13.44 -11.13
CA SER A 277 -8.89 -12.63 -12.03
C SER A 277 -9.76 -11.84 -13.02
N SER A 278 -10.76 -12.49 -13.63
CA SER A 278 -11.67 -11.82 -14.58
C SER A 278 -12.59 -10.79 -13.91
N LEU A 279 -13.06 -11.05 -12.69
CA LEU A 279 -13.82 -10.09 -11.90
C LEU A 279 -13.00 -8.82 -11.61
N GLY A 280 -11.72 -8.99 -11.24
CA GLY A 280 -10.79 -7.88 -11.03
C GLY A 280 -10.56 -7.06 -12.29
N MET A 281 -10.39 -7.71 -13.44
CA MET A 281 -10.29 -7.03 -14.74
C MET A 281 -11.55 -6.19 -15.03
N LEU A 282 -12.74 -6.78 -14.91
CA LEU A 282 -13.99 -6.07 -15.18
C LEU A 282 -14.20 -4.88 -14.24
N ALA A 283 -13.91 -5.05 -12.95
CA ALA A 283 -13.98 -3.97 -11.96
C ALA A 283 -12.96 -2.86 -12.27
N GLY A 284 -11.72 -3.22 -12.59
CA GLY A 284 -10.66 -2.27 -12.94
C GLY A 284 -10.99 -1.45 -14.19
N VAL A 285 -11.49 -2.08 -15.25
CA VAL A 285 -11.95 -1.38 -16.46
C VAL A 285 -13.15 -0.48 -16.14
N ALA A 286 -14.12 -0.97 -15.37
CA ALA A 286 -15.29 -0.19 -14.99
C ALA A 286 -14.95 1.03 -14.11
N LEU A 287 -13.89 0.94 -13.29
CA LEU A 287 -13.39 2.05 -12.47
C LEU A 287 -12.91 3.25 -13.28
N LEU A 288 -12.59 3.08 -14.58
CA LEU A 288 -12.25 4.20 -15.44
C LEU A 288 -13.35 5.26 -15.44
N MET A 289 -14.63 4.86 -15.41
CA MET A 289 -15.76 5.79 -15.40
C MET A 289 -15.78 6.72 -14.16
N PRO A 290 -15.81 6.22 -12.90
CA PRO A 290 -15.75 7.07 -11.73
C PRO A 290 -14.45 7.87 -11.64
N TYR A 291 -13.32 7.30 -12.04
CA TYR A 291 -12.06 8.02 -12.01
C TYR A 291 -12.11 9.30 -12.86
N TRP A 292 -12.56 9.17 -14.12
CA TRP A 292 -12.70 10.29 -15.04
C TRP A 292 -13.79 11.27 -14.60
N ALA A 293 -14.85 10.80 -13.95
CA ALA A 293 -15.81 11.68 -13.29
C ALA A 293 -15.13 12.60 -12.26
N GLY A 294 -14.17 12.07 -11.49
CA GLY A 294 -13.30 12.84 -10.61
C GLY A 294 -12.39 13.82 -11.33
N VAL A 295 -11.73 13.37 -12.41
CA VAL A 295 -10.83 14.22 -13.23
C VAL A 295 -11.60 15.42 -13.78
N LEU A 296 -12.77 15.18 -14.37
CA LEU A 296 -13.62 16.23 -14.96
C LEU A 296 -14.08 17.24 -13.92
N ASN A 297 -14.49 16.76 -12.73
CA ASN A 297 -14.86 17.64 -11.63
C ASN A 297 -13.65 18.44 -11.12
N GLY A 298 -12.51 17.81 -10.86
CA GLY A 298 -11.28 18.49 -10.44
C GLY A 298 -10.83 19.55 -11.44
N TYR A 299 -10.80 19.19 -12.73
CA TYR A 299 -10.43 20.09 -13.82
C TYR A 299 -11.34 21.32 -13.91
N SER A 300 -12.66 21.12 -13.75
CA SER A 300 -13.63 22.23 -13.76
C SER A 300 -13.36 23.27 -12.67
N MET A 301 -12.83 22.83 -11.52
CA MET A 301 -12.52 23.68 -10.37
C MET A 301 -11.14 24.36 -10.49
N LEU A 302 -10.21 23.81 -11.27
CA LEU A 302 -8.85 24.37 -11.47
C LEU A 302 -8.72 25.41 -12.58
N ARG A 303 -9.73 25.59 -13.43
CA ARG A 303 -9.76 26.68 -14.42
C ARG A 303 -9.54 28.04 -13.71
N ARG A 304 -8.95 29.04 -14.41
CA ARG A 304 -8.44 30.33 -13.85
C ARG A 304 -9.21 30.83 -12.60
N PRO A 305 -8.55 31.37 -11.56
CA PRO A 305 -9.24 31.96 -10.42
C PRO A 305 -10.13 33.12 -10.89
N TRP A 306 -11.44 33.06 -10.61
CA TRP A 306 -12.39 34.07 -11.12
C TRP A 306 -12.80 35.10 -10.08
N ASN A 307 -12.65 34.81 -8.78
CA ASN A 307 -13.15 35.67 -7.68
C ASN A 307 -12.18 35.78 -6.48
N VAL A 308 -10.89 35.48 -6.67
CA VAL A 308 -9.88 35.57 -5.60
C VAL A 308 -9.01 36.81 -5.86
N LEU A 309 -8.87 37.69 -4.86
CA LEU A 309 -8.16 38.97 -4.96
C LEU A 309 -7.16 39.14 -3.80
N GLY A 310 -6.15 39.99 -4.00
CA GLY A 310 -5.18 40.34 -2.96
C GLY A 310 -4.33 39.18 -2.47
N ALA A 311 -4.01 39.14 -1.17
CA ALA A 311 -3.13 38.13 -0.57
C ALA A 311 -3.62 36.68 -0.76
N ASP A 312 -4.94 36.46 -0.78
CA ASP A 312 -5.52 35.15 -1.06
C ASP A 312 -5.23 34.69 -2.50
N LEU A 313 -5.11 35.61 -3.45
CA LEU A 313 -4.76 35.29 -4.84
C LEU A 313 -3.31 34.85 -4.95
N ASP A 314 -2.40 35.45 -4.18
CA ASP A 314 -0.98 35.07 -4.18
C ASP A 314 -0.75 33.71 -3.53
N VAL A 315 -1.47 33.42 -2.44
CA VAL A 315 -1.49 32.06 -1.84
C VAL A 315 -2.07 31.04 -2.83
N ALA A 316 -3.17 31.38 -3.53
CA ALA A 316 -3.73 30.51 -4.54
C ALA A 316 -2.76 30.27 -5.70
N ARG A 317 -2.09 31.31 -6.21
CA ARG A 317 -1.08 31.20 -7.27
C ARG A 317 0.08 30.28 -6.91
N ARG A 318 0.53 30.30 -5.64
CA ARG A 318 1.54 29.38 -5.12
C ARG A 318 1.05 27.93 -5.03
N SER A 319 -0.23 27.73 -4.71
CA SER A 319 -0.83 26.40 -4.49
C SER A 319 -1.28 25.71 -5.78
N ILE A 320 -1.75 26.47 -6.77
CA ILE A 320 -2.33 25.95 -8.03
C ILE A 320 -1.39 25.01 -8.80
N PRO A 321 -0.08 25.30 -8.98
CA PRO A 321 0.82 24.39 -9.68
C PRO A 321 0.82 22.98 -9.08
N PHE A 322 0.79 22.88 -7.75
CA PHE A 322 0.73 21.61 -7.04
C PHE A 322 -0.64 20.92 -7.14
N LEU A 323 -1.74 21.69 -7.14
CA LEU A 323 -3.07 21.12 -7.44
C LEU A 323 -3.14 20.57 -8.87
N CYS A 324 -2.52 21.25 -9.83
CA CYS A 324 -2.41 20.77 -11.20
C CYS A 324 -1.56 19.50 -11.28
N LEU A 325 -0.39 19.47 -10.62
CA LEU A 325 0.45 18.27 -10.56
C LEU A 325 -0.32 17.10 -9.95
N ALA A 326 -1.00 17.33 -8.82
CA ALA A 326 -1.83 16.32 -8.18
C ALA A 326 -2.92 15.80 -9.13
N LEU A 327 -3.65 16.68 -9.81
CA LEU A 327 -4.69 16.27 -10.75
C LEU A 327 -4.12 15.52 -11.97
N ILE A 328 -2.94 15.91 -12.47
CA ILE A 328 -2.24 15.21 -13.56
C ILE A 328 -1.86 13.80 -13.10
N CYS A 329 -1.26 13.64 -11.93
CA CYS A 329 -0.92 12.34 -11.37
C CYS A 329 -2.18 11.50 -11.13
N TYR A 330 -3.25 12.07 -10.56
CA TYR A 330 -4.52 11.37 -10.41
C TYR A 330 -5.10 10.92 -11.76
N THR A 331 -5.00 11.73 -12.80
CA THR A 331 -5.43 11.37 -14.17
C THR A 331 -4.58 10.23 -14.73
N LEU A 332 -3.26 10.26 -14.52
CA LEU A 332 -2.34 9.20 -14.95
C LEU A 332 -2.67 7.88 -14.26
N ILE A 333 -2.77 7.87 -12.93
CA ILE A 333 -3.11 6.69 -12.11
C ILE A 333 -4.47 6.13 -12.51
N SER A 334 -5.44 7.01 -12.75
CA SER A 334 -6.80 6.65 -13.18
C SER A 334 -6.80 5.92 -14.52
N LEU A 335 -6.09 6.48 -15.51
CA LEU A 335 -5.97 5.90 -16.84
C LEU A 335 -5.22 4.57 -16.78
N GLU A 336 -4.10 4.56 -16.09
CA GLU A 336 -3.29 3.36 -15.87
C GLU A 336 -4.10 2.23 -15.22
N SER A 337 -4.81 2.50 -14.13
CA SER A 337 -5.57 1.48 -13.39
C SER A 337 -6.62 0.80 -14.27
N GLY A 338 -7.26 1.56 -15.18
CA GLY A 338 -8.22 1.02 -16.14
C GLY A 338 -7.57 0.26 -17.29
N LEU A 339 -6.40 0.70 -17.77
CA LEU A 339 -5.69 0.06 -18.88
C LEU A 339 -4.96 -1.21 -18.45
N THR A 340 -4.23 -1.17 -17.34
CA THR A 340 -3.47 -2.33 -16.84
C THR A 340 -4.36 -3.43 -16.26
N ALA A 341 -5.64 -3.14 -16.03
CA ALA A 341 -6.65 -4.15 -15.70
C ALA A 341 -6.92 -5.14 -16.85
N PHE A 342 -6.61 -4.81 -18.10
CA PHE A 342 -6.68 -5.81 -19.18
C PHE A 342 -5.53 -6.81 -19.03
N LYS A 343 -5.83 -8.11 -19.02
CA LYS A 343 -4.80 -9.18 -18.89
C LYS A 343 -3.66 -9.06 -19.90
N SER A 344 -3.95 -8.61 -21.13
CA SER A 344 -2.95 -8.41 -22.18
C SER A 344 -1.95 -7.30 -21.86
N LEU A 345 -2.40 -6.21 -21.22
CA LEU A 345 -1.53 -5.13 -20.75
C LEU A 345 -0.86 -5.51 -19.43
N GLY A 346 -1.60 -6.14 -18.52
CA GLY A 346 -1.10 -6.70 -17.26
C GLY A 346 0.06 -7.67 -17.46
N ALA A 347 0.08 -8.45 -18.56
CA ALA A 347 1.20 -9.31 -18.91
C ALA A 347 2.56 -8.57 -18.99
N TYR A 348 2.56 -7.29 -19.35
CA TYR A 348 3.76 -6.46 -19.44
C TYR A 348 4.02 -5.63 -18.17
N THR A 349 2.99 -5.28 -17.40
CA THR A 349 3.15 -4.37 -16.24
C THR A 349 3.25 -5.08 -14.90
N ILE A 350 2.65 -6.27 -14.76
CA ILE A 350 2.73 -7.05 -13.52
C ILE A 350 4.16 -7.59 -13.35
N PHE A 351 4.66 -7.54 -12.11
CA PHE A 351 6.03 -7.92 -11.72
C PHE A 351 7.15 -7.03 -12.28
N THR A 352 6.83 -5.84 -12.78
CA THR A 352 7.85 -4.85 -13.17
C THR A 352 7.85 -3.66 -12.23
N ASP A 353 8.81 -2.76 -12.39
CA ASP A 353 8.89 -1.48 -11.68
C ASP A 353 7.64 -0.60 -11.87
N TRP A 354 6.78 -0.95 -12.83
CA TRP A 354 5.49 -0.29 -13.05
C TRP A 354 4.63 -0.27 -11.77
N THR A 355 4.60 -1.37 -11.00
CA THR A 355 3.85 -1.44 -9.73
C THR A 355 4.37 -0.44 -8.69
N LEU A 356 5.70 -0.25 -8.63
CA LEU A 356 6.32 0.73 -7.74
C LEU A 356 6.03 2.16 -8.21
N ALA A 357 6.16 2.40 -9.53
CA ALA A 357 5.85 3.70 -10.13
C ALA A 357 4.41 4.15 -9.83
N HIS A 358 3.45 3.22 -9.92
CA HIS A 358 2.06 3.44 -9.55
C HIS A 358 1.92 3.89 -8.10
N THR A 359 2.54 3.16 -7.18
CA THR A 359 2.48 3.44 -5.75
C THR A 359 3.08 4.82 -5.42
N ASP A 360 4.21 5.16 -6.05
CA ASP A 360 4.83 6.49 -5.90
C ASP A 360 4.02 7.61 -6.55
N ALA A 361 3.37 7.34 -7.67
CA ALA A 361 2.45 8.29 -8.30
C ALA A 361 1.28 8.60 -7.36
N VAL A 362 0.74 7.60 -6.67
CA VAL A 362 -0.32 7.78 -5.66
C VAL A 362 0.20 8.55 -4.44
N ALA A 363 1.34 8.15 -3.88
CA ALA A 363 1.85 8.70 -2.64
C ALA A 363 2.48 10.10 -2.80
N PHE A 364 3.44 10.29 -3.72
CA PHE A 364 4.10 11.58 -3.93
C PHE A 364 3.37 12.47 -4.94
N GLY A 365 2.85 11.87 -6.02
CA GLY A 365 2.20 12.60 -7.10
C GLY A 365 0.82 13.12 -6.72
N TRP A 366 -0.10 12.23 -6.38
CA TRP A 366 -1.47 12.61 -6.00
C TRP A 366 -1.53 13.16 -4.59
N ALA A 367 -1.26 12.33 -3.57
CA ALA A 367 -1.40 12.72 -2.17
C ALA A 367 -0.36 13.78 -1.76
N GLY A 368 0.90 13.56 -2.09
CA GLY A 368 2.01 14.42 -1.70
C GLY A 368 1.96 15.82 -2.32
N ALA A 369 1.78 15.93 -3.65
CA ALA A 369 1.63 17.24 -4.28
C ALA A 369 0.39 17.97 -3.77
N PHE A 370 -0.72 17.26 -3.55
CA PHE A 370 -1.90 17.87 -2.96
C PHE A 370 -1.65 18.31 -1.51
N ALA A 371 -0.91 17.53 -0.72
CA ALA A 371 -0.50 17.88 0.63
C ALA A 371 0.26 19.20 0.68
N VAL A 372 1.23 19.38 -0.23
CA VAL A 372 1.97 20.64 -0.38
C VAL A 372 1.00 21.78 -0.73
N ALA A 373 0.12 21.56 -1.71
CA ALA A 373 -0.82 22.57 -2.18
C ALA A 373 -1.73 23.10 -1.07
N PHE A 374 -2.40 22.20 -0.34
CA PHE A 374 -3.26 22.66 0.75
C PHE A 374 -2.44 23.16 1.94
N SER A 375 -1.23 22.66 2.18
CA SER A 375 -0.37 23.18 3.25
C SER A 375 -0.02 24.65 3.04
N LEU A 376 0.37 25.03 1.83
CA LEU A 376 0.65 26.43 1.48
C LEU A 376 -0.59 27.31 1.66
N TRP A 377 -1.77 26.80 1.33
CA TRP A 377 -3.03 27.53 1.53
C TRP A 377 -3.48 27.62 2.99
N LEU A 378 -3.17 26.59 3.77
CA LEU A 378 -3.66 26.39 5.13
C LEU A 378 -2.77 27.07 6.16
N ALA A 379 -1.46 27.07 5.94
CA ALA A 379 -0.48 27.61 6.86
C ALA A 379 -0.77 29.05 7.30
N PRO A 380 -1.07 30.03 6.41
CA PRO A 380 -1.43 31.38 6.84
C PRO A 380 -2.75 31.47 7.61
N LYS A 381 -3.66 30.49 7.44
CA LYS A 381 -4.98 30.49 8.09
C LYS A 381 -4.94 29.93 9.51
N ILE A 382 -4.04 28.98 9.79
CA ILE A 382 -3.97 28.36 11.13
C ILE A 382 -2.77 28.83 11.96
N PHE A 383 -1.68 29.28 11.33
CA PHE A 383 -0.54 29.86 12.03
C PHE A 383 -0.56 31.38 12.09
N SER A 384 -1.45 32.03 11.33
CA SER A 384 -1.49 33.49 11.18
C SER A 384 -0.14 34.10 10.75
N ALA A 385 0.70 33.32 10.06
CA ALA A 385 2.02 33.71 9.59
C ALA A 385 2.10 33.52 8.07
N ASP A 386 2.80 34.40 7.35
CA ASP A 386 3.13 34.13 5.95
C ASP A 386 4.30 33.14 5.91
N VAL A 387 4.07 31.98 5.32
CA VAL A 387 4.89 30.78 5.55
C VAL A 387 5.94 30.58 4.47
N THR A 388 5.93 31.35 3.37
CA THR A 388 6.96 31.22 2.33
C THR A 388 7.43 32.57 1.80
N VAL A 389 8.75 32.79 1.83
CA VAL A 389 9.41 33.86 1.09
C VAL A 389 9.49 33.44 -0.39
N ASP A 390 9.26 34.38 -1.32
CA ASP A 390 9.15 34.12 -2.77
C ASP A 390 10.23 33.20 -3.38
N PRO A 391 11.54 33.28 -3.02
CA PRO A 391 12.56 32.38 -3.55
C PRO A 391 12.36 30.92 -3.12
N GLY A 392 11.95 30.69 -1.87
CA GLY A 392 11.72 29.35 -1.34
C GLY A 392 10.52 28.67 -2.00
N ALA A 393 9.46 29.43 -2.29
CA ALA A 393 8.28 28.92 -2.99
C ALA A 393 8.61 28.46 -4.43
N LYS A 394 9.45 29.21 -5.15
CA LYS A 394 9.90 28.82 -6.50
C LYS A 394 10.78 27.57 -6.47
N LEU A 395 11.75 27.50 -5.55
CA LEU A 395 12.60 26.32 -5.38
C LEU A 395 11.76 25.08 -5.07
N GLN A 396 10.82 25.18 -4.14
CA GLN A 396 9.91 24.10 -3.78
C GLN A 396 9.07 23.63 -4.97
N CYS A 397 8.53 24.56 -5.76
CA CYS A 397 7.73 24.21 -6.94
C CYS A 397 8.54 23.40 -7.96
N TRP A 398 9.78 23.80 -8.24
CA TRP A 398 10.64 23.09 -9.19
C TRP A 398 11.12 21.75 -8.64
N THR A 399 11.58 21.71 -7.39
CA THR A 399 12.12 20.51 -6.77
C THR A 399 11.06 19.43 -6.59
N ILE A 400 9.84 19.79 -6.17
CA ILE A 400 8.73 18.83 -6.08
C ILE A 400 8.20 18.45 -7.46
N GLY A 401 7.99 19.42 -8.36
CA GLY A 401 7.48 19.14 -9.71
C GLY A 401 8.40 18.25 -10.52
N LEU A 402 9.67 18.66 -10.68
CA LEU A 402 10.68 17.89 -11.39
C LEU A 402 11.03 16.60 -10.65
N GLY A 403 11.10 16.64 -9.31
CA GLY A 403 11.37 15.47 -8.48
C GLY A 403 10.32 14.38 -8.65
N THR A 404 9.02 14.72 -8.61
CA THR A 404 7.93 13.78 -8.88
C THR A 404 8.00 13.25 -10.31
N ILE A 405 8.23 14.10 -11.32
CA ILE A 405 8.33 13.68 -12.72
C ILE A 405 9.48 12.69 -12.91
N LEU A 406 10.66 12.97 -12.35
CA LEU A 406 11.82 12.09 -12.45
C LEU A 406 11.62 10.80 -11.68
N LEU A 407 11.15 10.86 -10.42
CA LEU A 407 10.90 9.68 -9.59
C LEU A 407 9.90 8.74 -10.28
N VAL A 408 8.72 9.26 -10.61
CA VAL A 408 7.61 8.46 -11.14
C VAL A 408 7.84 8.10 -12.62
N GLY A 409 8.24 9.07 -13.44
CA GLY A 409 8.40 8.90 -14.88
C GLY A 409 9.54 7.95 -15.25
N SER A 410 10.69 8.03 -14.57
CA SER A 410 11.80 7.08 -14.81
C SER A 410 11.43 5.66 -14.40
N THR A 411 10.66 5.51 -13.31
CA THR A 411 10.24 4.19 -12.82
C THR A 411 9.18 3.57 -13.74
N TYR A 412 8.25 4.34 -14.31
CA TYR A 412 7.36 3.84 -15.36
C TYR A 412 8.13 3.41 -16.62
N ALA A 413 9.11 4.22 -17.04
CA ALA A 413 9.97 3.86 -18.16
C ALA A 413 10.70 2.54 -17.89
N SER A 414 11.23 2.36 -16.68
CA SER A 414 11.89 1.12 -16.24
C SER A 414 10.93 -0.07 -16.31
N GLY A 415 9.72 0.07 -15.76
CA GLY A 415 8.72 -0.99 -15.76
C GLY A 415 8.29 -1.41 -17.16
N LEU A 416 8.11 -0.44 -18.07
CA LEU A 416 7.78 -0.72 -19.46
C LEU A 416 8.92 -1.44 -20.18
N THR A 417 10.16 -0.99 -19.98
CA THR A 417 11.36 -1.64 -20.57
C THR A 417 11.50 -3.07 -20.05
N GLN A 418 11.35 -3.28 -18.74
CA GLN A 418 11.36 -4.62 -18.13
C GLN A 418 10.31 -5.53 -18.76
N GLY A 419 9.05 -5.07 -18.82
CA GLY A 419 7.94 -5.85 -19.35
C GLY A 419 8.12 -6.22 -20.82
N TRP A 420 8.56 -5.25 -21.62
CA TRP A 420 8.80 -5.43 -23.05
C TRP A 420 9.94 -6.42 -23.32
N MET A 421 11.10 -6.23 -22.67
CA MET A 421 12.24 -7.14 -22.82
C MET A 421 11.93 -8.55 -22.29
N ALA A 422 11.27 -8.65 -21.13
CA ALA A 422 10.91 -9.94 -20.54
C ALA A 422 10.00 -10.77 -21.45
N SER A 423 9.12 -10.10 -22.21
CA SER A 423 8.12 -10.73 -23.09
C SER A 423 8.57 -10.86 -24.55
N SER A 424 9.78 -10.44 -24.90
CA SER A 424 10.24 -10.39 -26.30
C SER A 424 10.67 -11.76 -26.82
N LEU A 425 10.01 -12.22 -27.89
CA LEU A 425 10.29 -13.46 -28.62
C LEU A 425 10.71 -13.15 -30.06
N ASP A 426 11.64 -13.92 -30.60
CA ASP A 426 12.03 -13.84 -32.01
C ASP A 426 11.03 -14.55 -32.93
N SER A 427 11.28 -14.56 -34.25
CA SER A 427 10.41 -15.24 -35.21
C SER A 427 10.34 -16.76 -35.06
N SER A 428 11.29 -17.36 -34.35
CA SER A 428 11.30 -18.79 -34.01
C SER A 428 10.52 -19.10 -32.74
N GLY A 429 10.10 -18.06 -32.00
CA GLY A 429 9.46 -18.18 -30.70
C GLY A 429 10.43 -18.34 -29.55
N THR A 430 11.71 -18.02 -29.72
CA THR A 430 12.75 -18.07 -28.67
C THR A 430 12.92 -16.69 -28.01
N LEU A 431 13.30 -16.65 -26.74
CA LEU A 431 13.60 -15.41 -26.02
C LEU A 431 14.69 -14.58 -26.71
N VAL A 432 14.39 -13.30 -26.99
CA VAL A 432 15.38 -12.33 -27.49
C VAL A 432 16.43 -12.03 -26.42
N TYR A 433 15.97 -11.91 -25.17
CA TYR A 433 16.79 -11.59 -24.00
C TYR A 433 16.72 -12.77 -23.02
N PRO A 434 17.45 -13.89 -23.22
CA PRO A 434 17.30 -15.08 -22.38
C PRO A 434 17.74 -14.83 -20.92
N GLU A 435 18.79 -14.03 -20.72
CA GLU A 435 19.32 -13.69 -19.40
C GLU A 435 18.56 -12.53 -18.77
N PHE A 436 18.02 -12.72 -17.56
CA PHE A 436 17.33 -11.65 -16.83
C PHE A 436 18.26 -10.47 -16.51
N LEU A 437 19.55 -10.74 -16.31
CA LEU A 437 20.56 -9.74 -16.01
C LEU A 437 20.69 -8.66 -17.09
N GLU A 438 20.44 -8.99 -18.36
CA GLU A 438 20.46 -8.01 -19.46
C GLU A 438 19.36 -6.96 -19.29
N ILE A 439 18.18 -7.38 -18.81
CA ILE A 439 17.06 -6.48 -18.51
C ILE A 439 17.47 -5.52 -17.37
N VAL A 440 18.04 -6.05 -16.29
CA VAL A 440 18.50 -5.28 -15.13
C VAL A 440 19.53 -4.21 -15.54
N ARG A 441 20.56 -4.59 -16.31
CA ARG A 441 21.58 -3.66 -16.80
C ARG A 441 20.99 -2.56 -17.67
N THR A 442 19.98 -2.88 -18.48
CA THR A 442 19.31 -1.92 -19.36
C THR A 442 18.52 -0.87 -18.58
N VAL A 443 17.90 -1.24 -17.46
CA VAL A 443 17.10 -0.32 -16.65
C VAL A 443 17.87 0.42 -15.55
N THR A 444 19.07 -0.03 -15.21
CA THR A 444 19.92 0.60 -14.18
C THR A 444 20.09 2.13 -14.36
N PRO A 445 20.28 2.69 -15.58
CA PRO A 445 20.32 4.14 -15.76
C PRO A 445 19.03 4.87 -15.36
N LEU A 446 17.87 4.22 -15.47
CA LEU A 446 16.59 4.78 -15.06
C LEU A 446 16.46 4.82 -13.53
N TRP A 447 17.07 3.86 -12.82
CA TRP A 447 17.16 3.90 -11.36
C TRP A 447 18.02 5.06 -10.85
N TRP A 448 19.08 5.44 -11.57
CA TRP A 448 19.83 6.67 -11.26
C TRP A 448 18.97 7.93 -11.42
N ALA A 449 18.12 7.99 -12.45
CA ALA A 449 17.17 9.09 -12.62
C ALA A 449 16.10 9.12 -11.51
N ARG A 450 15.63 7.94 -11.08
CA ARG A 450 14.75 7.78 -9.92
C ARG A 450 15.38 8.34 -8.65
N LEU A 451 16.65 8.00 -8.37
CA LEU A 451 17.40 8.51 -7.23
C LEU A 451 17.49 10.04 -7.23
N LEU A 452 17.82 10.64 -8.40
CA LEU A 452 17.84 12.10 -8.54
C LEU A 452 16.46 12.71 -8.24
N GLY A 453 15.38 12.10 -8.73
CA GLY A 453 14.00 12.51 -8.44
C GLY A 453 13.68 12.49 -6.94
N ALA A 454 14.05 11.42 -6.25
CA ALA A 454 13.89 11.28 -4.80
C ALA A 454 14.65 12.38 -4.01
N MET A 455 15.90 12.66 -4.41
CA MET A 455 16.72 13.70 -3.78
C MET A 455 16.13 15.10 -3.98
N LEU A 456 15.60 15.40 -5.17
CA LEU A 456 14.90 16.66 -5.42
C LEU A 456 13.63 16.78 -4.56
N LEU A 457 12.86 15.70 -4.42
CA LEU A 457 11.70 15.68 -3.53
C LEU A 457 12.09 15.94 -2.07
N ALA A 458 13.20 15.36 -1.61
CA ALA A 458 13.72 15.60 -0.26
C ALA A 458 14.04 17.08 -0.04
N VAL A 459 14.65 17.76 -1.01
CA VAL A 459 14.85 19.21 -0.94
C VAL A 459 13.51 19.96 -0.86
N GLY A 460 12.54 19.60 -1.70
CA GLY A 460 11.23 20.24 -1.74
C GLY A 460 10.41 20.11 -0.45
N TYR A 461 10.36 18.90 0.12
CA TYR A 461 9.73 18.66 1.42
C TYR A 461 10.55 19.25 2.58
N GLY A 462 11.88 19.29 2.48
CA GLY A 462 12.73 19.97 3.45
C GLY A 462 12.43 21.47 3.54
N VAL A 463 12.22 22.12 2.38
CA VAL A 463 11.76 23.52 2.33
C VAL A 463 10.38 23.67 2.97
N LEU A 464 9.45 22.73 2.73
CA LEU A 464 8.11 22.76 3.36
C LEU A 464 8.19 22.62 4.88
N ALA A 465 8.99 21.65 5.35
CA ALA A 465 9.17 21.36 6.77
C ALA A 465 9.80 22.55 7.50
N LEU A 466 10.83 23.17 6.91
CA LEU A 466 11.44 24.38 7.44
C LEU A 466 10.43 25.53 7.51
N ALA A 467 9.70 25.77 6.42
CA ALA A 467 8.68 26.82 6.35
C ALA A 467 7.61 26.67 7.44
N LEU A 468 7.02 25.47 7.58
CA LEU A 468 6.01 25.19 8.60
C LEU A 468 6.58 25.22 10.03
N SER A 469 7.84 24.80 10.22
CA SER A 469 8.51 24.87 11.52
C SER A 469 8.76 26.32 11.95
N LEU A 470 9.19 27.18 11.03
CA LEU A 470 9.34 28.62 11.30
C LEU A 470 7.98 29.26 11.62
N ALA A 471 6.94 28.94 10.84
CA ALA A 471 5.58 29.39 11.12
C ALA A 471 5.08 28.90 12.48
N TRP A 472 5.45 27.69 12.91
CA TRP A 472 5.11 27.18 14.24
C TRP A 472 5.76 28.00 15.36
N LEU A 473 7.03 28.38 15.20
CA LEU A 473 7.78 29.15 16.20
C LEU A 473 7.27 30.59 16.35
N THR A 474 6.72 31.19 15.29
CA THR A 474 6.20 32.57 15.29
C THR A 474 4.79 32.69 15.87
N VAL A 475 4.08 31.58 16.14
CA VAL A 475 2.68 31.56 16.64
C VAL A 475 2.48 32.16 18.05
N LYS A 476 3.55 32.54 18.75
CA LYS A 476 3.48 32.91 20.17
C LYS A 476 2.75 34.23 20.50
N GLU A 477 2.49 35.12 19.55
CA GLU A 477 1.90 36.45 19.87
C GLU A 477 0.42 36.66 19.52
N GLN A 478 -0.21 35.84 18.65
CA GLN A 478 -1.59 36.08 18.18
C GLN A 478 -2.65 35.12 18.74
N ARG A 479 -2.39 34.45 19.88
CA ARG A 479 -3.28 33.43 20.47
C ARG A 479 -4.68 33.94 20.88
N LYS A 480 -4.96 35.24 20.80
CA LYS A 480 -6.21 35.87 21.26
C LYS A 480 -7.25 36.17 20.19
N GLU A 481 -6.95 36.04 18.88
CA GLU A 481 -7.82 36.62 17.85
C GLU A 481 -8.35 35.62 16.79
N SER A 482 -7.86 34.37 16.77
CA SER A 482 -8.31 33.37 15.78
C SER A 482 -9.50 32.51 16.21
N GLU A 483 -10.13 32.82 17.35
CA GLU A 483 -11.51 32.40 17.63
C GLU A 483 -12.45 33.15 16.67
N ARG A 484 -12.45 32.78 15.38
CA ARG A 484 -13.50 33.21 14.46
C ARG A 484 -14.81 32.62 14.96
N LEU A 485 -15.54 33.41 15.73
CA LEU A 485 -16.91 33.14 16.13
C LEU A 485 -17.74 32.96 14.86
N VAL A 486 -18.11 31.71 14.56
CA VAL A 486 -19.02 31.43 13.45
C VAL A 486 -20.44 31.56 13.97
N CYS A 487 -21.13 32.60 13.53
CA CYS A 487 -22.56 32.77 13.74
C CYS A 487 -23.31 31.93 12.71
N VAL A 488 -23.98 30.87 13.16
CA VAL A 488 -24.85 30.05 12.33
C VAL A 488 -26.30 30.42 12.62
N ARG A 489 -27.03 30.78 11.57
CA ARG A 489 -28.48 30.98 11.60
C ARG A 489 -29.17 29.65 11.28
N ASP A 490 -30.13 29.26 12.11
CA ASP A 490 -30.98 28.08 11.89
C ASP A 490 -32.04 28.41 10.82
N ASP A 491 -31.64 28.54 9.55
CA ASP A 491 -32.60 28.71 8.46
C ASP A 491 -33.17 27.36 8.00
N GLU A 492 -34.49 27.28 7.83
CA GLU A 492 -35.13 26.17 7.13
C GLU A 492 -34.75 26.21 5.64
N VAL A 493 -33.80 25.37 5.26
CA VAL A 493 -33.52 25.11 3.84
C VAL A 493 -34.71 24.36 3.24
N LEU A 494 -35.59 25.08 2.56
CA LEU A 494 -36.68 24.52 1.75
C LEU A 494 -36.09 23.72 0.59
N ASP A 495 -36.64 22.53 0.32
CA ASP A 495 -36.26 21.77 -0.86
C ASP A 495 -36.67 22.56 -2.11
N PRO A 496 -35.78 22.71 -3.12
CA PRO A 496 -36.26 23.08 -4.43
C PRO A 496 -37.29 22.02 -4.88
N PRO A 497 -38.40 22.42 -5.50
CA PRO A 497 -39.43 21.47 -5.95
C PRO A 497 -38.81 20.38 -6.83
N GLN A 498 -39.34 19.15 -6.74
CA GLN A 498 -38.89 18.09 -7.63
C GLN A 498 -39.07 18.54 -9.07
N PRO A 499 -38.02 18.46 -9.91
CA PRO A 499 -38.13 18.91 -11.28
C PRO A 499 -39.17 18.02 -12.01
N PRO A 500 -40.16 18.61 -12.70
CA PRO A 500 -41.18 17.85 -13.42
C PRO A 500 -40.54 16.97 -14.49
N SER A 501 -41.21 15.88 -14.85
CA SER A 501 -40.73 14.97 -15.90
C SER A 501 -40.70 15.72 -17.23
N VAL A 502 -39.63 15.57 -18.01
CA VAL A 502 -39.60 16.11 -19.39
C VAL A 502 -40.50 15.28 -20.31
N LEU A 503 -40.88 14.08 -19.85
CA LEU A 503 -41.79 13.17 -20.54
C LEU A 503 -43.25 13.40 -20.15
N GLU A 504 -43.54 14.43 -19.35
CA GLU A 504 -44.89 14.77 -18.94
C GLU A 504 -45.68 15.30 -20.16
N GLY A 505 -46.61 14.48 -20.66
CA GLY A 505 -47.36 14.75 -21.90
C GLY A 505 -46.90 13.96 -23.13
N ALA A 506 -45.82 13.17 -23.05
CA ALA A 506 -45.42 12.24 -24.10
C ALA A 506 -46.22 10.92 -24.00
N PRO A 507 -46.52 10.21 -25.11
CA PRO A 507 -47.24 8.93 -25.12
C PRO A 507 -46.33 7.78 -24.66
N ILE A 508 -45.79 7.88 -23.44
CA ILE A 508 -44.86 6.93 -22.83
C ILE A 508 -45.54 6.33 -21.60
N LEU A 509 -45.22 5.07 -21.29
CA LEU A 509 -45.70 4.42 -20.07
C LEU A 509 -45.41 5.27 -18.83
N GLN A 510 -46.32 5.23 -17.85
CA GLN A 510 -46.11 5.84 -16.52
C GLN A 510 -44.79 5.40 -15.85
N LEU A 511 -44.32 4.18 -16.16
CA LEU A 511 -43.01 3.70 -15.73
C LEU A 511 -41.87 4.56 -16.29
N GLY A 512 -41.93 4.99 -17.56
CA GLY A 512 -40.94 5.87 -18.18
C GLY A 512 -40.90 7.26 -17.55
N ILE A 513 -42.07 7.82 -17.19
CA ILE A 513 -42.17 9.08 -16.46
C ILE A 513 -41.55 8.96 -15.06
N LYS A 514 -41.86 7.87 -14.33
CA LYS A 514 -41.26 7.59 -13.01
C LYS A 514 -39.74 7.38 -13.10
N LEU A 515 -39.26 6.70 -14.15
CA LEU A 515 -37.83 6.50 -14.41
C LEU A 515 -37.12 7.81 -14.73
N ASP A 516 -37.71 8.73 -15.51
CA ASP A 516 -37.13 10.06 -15.75
C ASP A 516 -36.96 10.82 -14.42
N VAL A 517 -38.02 10.92 -13.61
CA VAL A 517 -37.96 11.60 -12.31
C VAL A 517 -36.93 10.95 -11.38
N TRP A 518 -36.87 9.61 -11.34
CA TRP A 518 -35.88 8.88 -10.54
C TRP A 518 -34.44 9.10 -11.03
N SER A 519 -34.21 9.09 -12.34
CA SER A 519 -32.89 9.30 -12.97
C SER A 519 -32.32 10.70 -12.73
N ARG A 520 -33.15 11.66 -12.31
CA ARG A 520 -32.71 13.02 -11.94
C ARG A 520 -32.06 13.10 -10.56
N LEU A 521 -32.03 11.99 -9.81
CA LEU A 521 -31.33 11.82 -8.54
C LEU A 521 -31.81 12.78 -7.42
N ALA A 522 -33.01 13.35 -7.52
CA ALA A 522 -33.58 14.19 -6.46
C ALA A 522 -33.78 13.43 -5.15
N TRP A 523 -33.96 12.09 -5.23
CA TRP A 523 -34.04 11.20 -4.08
C TRP A 523 -32.74 11.14 -3.28
N HIS A 524 -31.58 11.30 -3.92
CA HIS A 524 -30.26 11.20 -3.27
C HIS A 524 -30.05 12.32 -2.23
N ARG A 525 -30.51 13.54 -2.55
CA ARG A 525 -30.53 14.68 -1.62
C ARG A 525 -31.33 14.41 -0.34
N ARG A 526 -32.31 13.49 -0.38
CA ARG A 526 -33.06 13.09 0.81
C ARG A 526 -32.23 12.15 1.69
N TRP A 527 -31.38 11.32 1.10
CA TRP A 527 -30.49 10.42 1.85
C TRP A 527 -29.39 11.20 2.56
N GLU A 528 -28.81 12.21 1.89
CA GLU A 528 -27.79 13.12 2.45
C GLU A 528 -28.24 13.85 3.72
N ARG A 529 -29.57 14.00 3.90
CA ARG A 529 -30.16 14.62 5.09
C ARG A 529 -29.99 13.83 6.36
N SER A 530 -29.88 12.51 6.27
CA SER A 530 -29.66 11.65 7.42
C SER A 530 -28.27 11.07 7.32
N ALA A 531 -27.34 11.68 8.06
CA ALA A 531 -25.95 11.23 8.10
C ALA A 531 -25.85 9.74 8.47
N ILE A 532 -26.61 9.29 9.48
CA ILE A 532 -26.65 7.89 9.90
C ILE A 532 -27.08 6.97 8.75
N ARG A 533 -28.24 7.23 8.13
CA ARG A 533 -28.71 6.39 7.01
C ARG A 533 -27.73 6.38 5.84
N PHE A 534 -27.16 7.55 5.51
CA PHE A 534 -26.19 7.66 4.45
C PHE A 534 -24.93 6.83 4.76
N THR A 535 -24.37 6.95 5.97
CA THR A 535 -23.22 6.14 6.40
C THR A 535 -23.54 4.64 6.46
N SER A 536 -24.77 4.25 6.82
CA SER A 536 -25.19 2.84 6.77
C SER A 536 -25.24 2.31 5.33
N PHE A 537 -25.71 3.10 4.36
CA PHE A 537 -25.67 2.68 2.95
C PHE A 537 -24.25 2.54 2.43
N ILE A 538 -23.34 3.46 2.80
CA ILE A 538 -21.91 3.33 2.49
C ILE A 538 -21.39 2.00 3.03
N PHE A 539 -21.63 1.70 4.31
CA PHE A 539 -21.21 0.45 4.93
C PHE A 539 -21.77 -0.78 4.18
N ILE A 540 -23.06 -0.78 3.84
CA ILE A 540 -23.68 -1.90 3.10
C ILE A 540 -23.04 -2.09 1.73
N VAL A 541 -22.75 -1.02 0.99
CA VAL A 541 -22.12 -1.10 -0.34
C VAL A 541 -20.69 -1.61 -0.24
N LEU A 542 -19.93 -1.15 0.75
CA LEU A 542 -18.57 -1.63 1.00
C LEU A 542 -18.59 -3.11 1.40
N ALA A 543 -19.42 -3.47 2.38
CA ALA A 543 -19.54 -4.84 2.87
C ALA A 543 -20.01 -5.80 1.78
N SER A 544 -20.92 -5.39 0.89
CA SER A 544 -21.37 -6.24 -0.21
C SER A 544 -20.27 -6.49 -1.25
N GLY A 545 -19.49 -5.46 -1.58
CA GLY A 545 -18.34 -5.61 -2.48
C GLY A 545 -17.25 -6.51 -1.89
N MET A 546 -16.91 -6.31 -0.60
CA MET A 546 -15.98 -7.18 0.12
C MET A 546 -16.48 -8.63 0.21
N ALA A 547 -17.76 -8.84 0.55
CA ALA A 547 -18.37 -10.17 0.61
C ALA A 547 -18.37 -10.86 -0.76
N LEU A 548 -18.59 -10.11 -1.84
CA LEU A 548 -18.59 -10.65 -3.19
C LEU A 548 -17.20 -11.16 -3.61
N GLN A 549 -16.12 -10.45 -3.28
CA GLN A 549 -14.78 -10.87 -3.69
C GLN A 549 -14.12 -11.80 -2.65
N VAL A 550 -13.94 -11.32 -1.42
CA VAL A 550 -13.26 -12.07 -0.34
C VAL A 550 -14.10 -13.28 0.08
N GLY A 551 -15.42 -13.10 0.25
CA GLY A 551 -16.31 -14.20 0.63
C GLY A 551 -16.40 -15.29 -0.45
N ALA A 552 -16.47 -14.91 -1.73
CA ALA A 552 -16.44 -15.89 -2.82
C ALA A 552 -15.09 -16.61 -2.92
N MET A 553 -13.97 -15.90 -2.75
CA MET A 553 -12.64 -16.53 -2.72
C MET A 553 -12.52 -17.49 -1.53
N TRP A 554 -13.02 -17.13 -0.36
CA TRP A 554 -13.01 -17.97 0.84
C TRP A 554 -13.79 -19.28 0.60
N ALA A 555 -14.97 -19.18 -0.03
CA ALA A 555 -15.81 -20.32 -0.38
C ALA A 555 -15.25 -21.17 -1.51
N ALA A 556 -14.43 -20.59 -2.40
CA ALA A 556 -13.81 -21.29 -3.52
C ALA A 556 -12.54 -22.08 -3.15
N ARG A 557 -12.06 -21.97 -1.90
CA ARG A 557 -10.90 -22.75 -1.43
C ARG A 557 -11.21 -24.22 -1.45
N ARG A 558 -10.31 -25.00 -2.04
CA ARG A 558 -10.42 -26.45 -2.12
C ARG A 558 -9.39 -27.09 -1.20
N PRO A 559 -9.74 -28.18 -0.49
CA PRO A 559 -8.74 -29.02 0.14
C PRO A 559 -7.82 -29.63 -0.93
N LEU A 560 -6.63 -30.11 -0.51
CA LEU A 560 -5.75 -30.85 -1.40
C LEU A 560 -6.51 -32.03 -2.03
N PRO A 561 -6.46 -32.17 -3.37
CA PRO A 561 -6.87 -33.40 -4.03
C PRO A 561 -6.08 -34.61 -3.49
N ASN A 562 -6.70 -35.80 -3.48
CA ASN A 562 -6.04 -37.03 -3.02
C ASN A 562 -4.83 -37.43 -3.89
N ASP A 563 -4.74 -36.91 -5.11
CA ASP A 563 -3.68 -37.08 -6.10
C ASP A 563 -2.70 -35.90 -6.15
N SER A 564 -2.76 -34.96 -5.19
CA SER A 564 -1.89 -33.79 -5.18
C SER A 564 -0.43 -34.15 -4.96
N THR A 565 0.45 -33.38 -5.61
CA THR A 565 1.90 -33.46 -5.48
C THR A 565 2.46 -32.58 -4.36
N ALA A 566 1.60 -31.86 -3.62
CA ALA A 566 2.03 -30.94 -2.58
C ALA A 566 2.71 -31.67 -1.41
N VAL A 567 4.01 -31.46 -1.25
CA VAL A 567 4.82 -32.01 -0.16
C VAL A 567 5.22 -30.89 0.80
N ALA A 568 5.03 -31.12 2.11
CA ALA A 568 5.46 -30.20 3.15
C ALA A 568 6.98 -30.03 3.14
N TYR A 569 7.46 -28.83 3.50
CA TYR A 569 8.89 -28.55 3.55
C TYR A 569 9.58 -29.40 4.63
N THR A 570 10.79 -29.86 4.34
CA THR A 570 11.63 -30.50 5.37
C THR A 570 12.07 -29.49 6.44
N PRO A 571 12.55 -29.93 7.63
CA PRO A 571 13.04 -29.01 8.65
C PRO A 571 14.11 -28.03 8.15
N LEU A 572 15.07 -28.53 7.35
CA LEU A 572 16.12 -27.69 6.76
C LEU A 572 15.56 -26.71 5.72
N GLU A 573 14.61 -27.14 4.89
CA GLU A 573 13.94 -26.27 3.91
C GLU A 573 13.09 -25.19 4.58
N LEU A 574 12.38 -25.50 5.67
CA LEU A 574 11.64 -24.51 6.46
C LEU A 574 12.57 -23.43 7.01
N CYS A 575 13.72 -23.84 7.53
CA CYS A 575 14.77 -22.92 7.99
C CYS A 575 15.27 -22.03 6.84
N GLY A 576 15.57 -22.63 5.69
CA GLY A 576 15.99 -21.90 4.49
C GLY A 576 14.95 -20.91 3.98
N ARG A 577 13.67 -21.29 4.04
CA ARG A 577 12.55 -20.41 3.70
C ARG A 577 12.45 -19.25 4.68
N ALA A 578 12.59 -19.50 5.98
CA ALA A 578 12.60 -18.44 6.99
C ALA A 578 13.77 -17.45 6.75
N MET A 579 14.95 -17.95 6.36
CA MET A 579 16.08 -17.09 5.95
C MET A 579 15.80 -16.29 4.69
N PHE A 580 15.20 -16.90 3.66
CA PHE A 580 14.80 -16.19 2.44
C PHE A 580 13.87 -15.00 2.74
N VAL A 581 12.97 -15.21 3.70
CA VAL A 581 12.03 -14.20 4.18
C VAL A 581 12.75 -13.12 5.01
N ARG A 582 13.54 -13.52 6.01
CA ARG A 582 14.34 -12.64 6.89
C ARG A 582 15.29 -11.74 6.11
N GLU A 583 15.97 -12.28 5.11
CA GLU A 583 16.89 -11.49 4.28
C GLU A 583 16.18 -10.58 3.25
N GLY A 584 14.85 -10.63 3.19
CA GLY A 584 14.03 -9.81 2.30
C GLY A 584 14.21 -10.18 0.82
N CYS A 585 14.56 -11.42 0.50
CA CYS A 585 14.76 -11.88 -0.88
C CYS A 585 13.47 -11.73 -1.73
N VAL A 586 12.30 -11.83 -1.09
CA VAL A 586 10.97 -11.63 -1.71
C VAL A 586 10.76 -10.21 -2.28
N SER A 587 11.53 -9.22 -1.82
CA SER A 587 11.50 -7.85 -2.36
C SER A 587 12.12 -7.76 -3.77
N CYS A 588 12.95 -8.73 -4.14
CA CYS A 588 13.66 -8.79 -5.41
C CYS A 588 13.17 -9.93 -6.31
N HIS A 589 12.80 -11.06 -5.71
CA HIS A 589 12.46 -12.30 -6.38
C HIS A 589 11.00 -12.65 -6.13
N THR A 590 10.26 -12.88 -7.21
CA THR A 590 8.94 -13.48 -7.14
C THR A 590 9.07 -15.00 -7.15
N GLN A 591 8.07 -15.68 -6.62
CA GLN A 591 7.91 -17.12 -6.77
C GLN A 591 6.57 -17.38 -7.45
N VAL A 592 6.37 -16.89 -8.68
CA VAL A 592 5.17 -17.14 -9.49
C VAL A 592 5.52 -17.11 -10.98
N VAL A 593 5.71 -18.28 -11.60
CA VAL A 593 5.86 -18.38 -13.06
C VAL A 593 4.47 -18.26 -13.70
N ARG A 594 4.31 -17.23 -14.55
CA ARG A 594 3.04 -16.98 -15.24
C ARG A 594 2.89 -17.93 -16.44
N PRO A 595 1.66 -18.28 -16.87
CA PRO A 595 1.40 -19.08 -18.07
C PRO A 595 1.57 -18.24 -19.36
N LEU A 596 2.69 -17.54 -19.47
CA LEU A 596 3.14 -16.83 -20.66
C LEU A 596 4.29 -17.63 -21.26
N LEU A 597 4.33 -17.79 -22.59
CA LEU A 597 5.42 -18.51 -23.26
C LEU A 597 6.80 -17.95 -22.90
N SER A 598 6.91 -16.63 -22.77
CA SER A 598 8.15 -15.96 -22.37
C SER A 598 8.57 -16.25 -20.94
N ASP A 599 7.61 -16.33 -20.00
CA ASP A 599 7.91 -16.67 -18.60
C ASP A 599 8.28 -18.16 -18.51
N THR A 600 7.56 -19.04 -19.23
CA THR A 600 7.82 -20.48 -19.13
C THR A 600 9.12 -20.90 -19.80
N GLN A 601 9.49 -20.29 -20.93
CA GLN A 601 10.81 -20.53 -21.54
C GLN A 601 11.96 -20.04 -20.66
N ARG A 602 11.74 -18.96 -19.90
CA ARG A 602 12.78 -18.35 -19.06
C ARG A 602 12.94 -19.07 -17.73
N TYR A 603 11.82 -19.39 -17.09
CA TYR A 603 11.79 -19.82 -15.72
C TYR A 603 11.36 -21.29 -15.55
N GLY A 604 10.76 -21.94 -16.55
CA GLY A 604 10.28 -23.32 -16.42
C GLY A 604 8.75 -23.42 -16.38
N GLU A 605 8.21 -24.49 -15.81
CA GLU A 605 6.75 -24.68 -15.82
C GLU A 605 6.00 -23.58 -15.05
N TYR A 606 4.79 -23.25 -15.51
CA TYR A 606 3.95 -22.25 -14.87
C TYR A 606 3.47 -22.75 -13.50
N SER A 607 3.32 -21.82 -12.55
CA SER A 607 2.98 -22.19 -11.19
C SER A 607 1.53 -22.63 -11.04
N GLN A 608 1.33 -23.68 -10.27
CA GLN A 608 0.03 -24.26 -9.95
C GLN A 608 -0.41 -23.87 -8.54
N PRO A 609 -1.73 -23.90 -8.24
CA PRO A 609 -2.24 -23.63 -6.90
C PRO A 609 -1.64 -24.52 -5.80
N GLU A 610 -1.26 -25.75 -6.14
CA GLU A 610 -0.72 -26.74 -5.21
C GLU A 610 0.71 -26.42 -4.75
N ASP A 611 1.50 -25.71 -5.58
CA ASP A 611 2.87 -25.28 -5.26
C ASP A 611 2.92 -24.45 -3.96
N TYR A 612 1.84 -23.72 -3.67
CA TYR A 612 1.77 -22.79 -2.54
C TYR A 612 0.97 -23.32 -1.36
N TYR A 613 0.47 -24.57 -1.39
CA TYR A 613 -0.53 -25.02 -0.43
C TYR A 613 -0.09 -24.84 1.04
N TYR A 614 1.17 -25.15 1.32
CA TYR A 614 1.79 -25.02 2.64
C TYR A 614 2.41 -23.64 2.91
N ASP A 615 2.42 -22.73 1.95
CA ASP A 615 3.05 -21.43 2.12
C ASP A 615 2.24 -20.52 3.04
N ARG A 616 2.91 -20.04 4.09
CA ARG A 616 2.45 -19.04 5.04
C ARG A 616 3.63 -18.11 5.40
N PRO A 617 3.58 -16.81 5.05
CA PRO A 617 2.74 -16.20 4.02
C PRO A 617 3.13 -16.66 2.60
N SER A 618 2.28 -16.45 1.60
CA SER A 618 2.68 -16.67 0.20
C SER A 618 3.69 -15.63 -0.28
N LEU A 619 4.77 -16.08 -0.94
CA LEU A 619 5.91 -15.25 -1.35
C LEU A 619 5.85 -14.85 -2.84
N TRP A 620 4.67 -14.42 -3.29
CA TRP A 620 4.45 -14.12 -4.70
C TRP A 620 5.19 -12.87 -5.20
N GLY A 621 5.50 -11.95 -4.29
CA GLY A 621 6.09 -10.65 -4.61
C GLY A 621 5.18 -9.78 -5.48
N ASN A 622 5.65 -8.59 -5.83
CA ASN A 622 4.90 -7.62 -6.64
C ASN A 622 5.73 -7.00 -7.78
N ARG A 623 7.03 -7.31 -7.82
CA ARG A 623 8.06 -6.71 -8.67
C ARG A 623 9.28 -7.63 -8.75
N ARG A 624 9.90 -7.73 -9.92
CA ARG A 624 11.14 -8.49 -10.18
C ARG A 624 12.31 -7.54 -10.39
N ILE A 625 13.28 -7.63 -9.49
CA ILE A 625 14.61 -7.02 -9.62
C ILE A 625 15.66 -8.10 -9.90
N GLY A 626 15.39 -9.31 -9.43
CA GLY A 626 16.03 -10.55 -9.87
C GLY A 626 15.04 -11.45 -10.63
N PRO A 627 15.51 -12.59 -11.16
CA PRO A 627 14.66 -13.58 -11.82
C PRO A 627 13.61 -14.17 -10.88
N ASP A 628 12.56 -14.77 -11.45
CA ASP A 628 11.62 -15.59 -10.67
C ASP A 628 12.29 -16.89 -10.22
N LEU A 629 12.02 -17.31 -8.98
CA LEU A 629 12.68 -18.45 -8.35
C LEU A 629 11.74 -19.65 -8.10
N ALA A 630 10.48 -19.61 -8.50
CA ALA A 630 9.54 -20.71 -8.21
C ALA A 630 9.96 -22.07 -8.80
N GLN A 631 10.88 -22.07 -9.76
CA GLN A 631 11.39 -23.24 -10.46
C GLN A 631 12.93 -23.26 -10.44
N GLU A 632 13.55 -22.79 -9.36
CA GLU A 632 15.02 -22.68 -9.27
C GLU A 632 15.71 -24.05 -9.09
N GLY A 633 15.02 -25.01 -8.47
CA GLY A 633 15.55 -26.33 -8.16
C GLY A 633 16.11 -27.05 -9.37
N GLY A 634 17.35 -27.54 -9.25
CA GLY A 634 18.05 -28.27 -10.30
C GLY A 634 18.58 -27.42 -11.47
N LYS A 635 18.35 -26.10 -11.52
CA LYS A 635 18.95 -25.22 -12.54
C LYS A 635 20.42 -24.91 -12.26
N GLN A 636 20.72 -24.62 -10.99
CA GLN A 636 22.06 -24.34 -10.50
C GLN A 636 22.41 -25.41 -9.46
N ASN A 637 23.71 -25.71 -9.28
CA ASN A 637 24.16 -26.63 -8.24
C ASN A 637 24.38 -25.90 -6.91
N ALA A 638 24.54 -26.66 -5.81
CA ALA A 638 24.73 -26.06 -4.49
C ALA A 638 25.97 -25.14 -4.41
N PHE A 639 27.06 -25.47 -5.12
CA PHE A 639 28.27 -24.65 -5.12
C PHE A 639 28.07 -23.30 -5.83
N TRP A 640 27.32 -23.28 -6.93
CA TRP A 640 26.97 -22.03 -7.61
C TRP A 640 26.19 -21.11 -6.68
N HIS A 641 25.19 -21.63 -5.95
CA HIS A 641 24.45 -20.82 -4.98
C HIS A 641 25.34 -20.33 -3.84
N TRP A 642 26.25 -21.17 -3.34
CA TRP A 642 27.23 -20.78 -2.33
C TRP A 642 28.09 -19.60 -2.80
N GLN A 643 28.65 -19.67 -4.01
CA GLN A 643 29.43 -18.57 -4.61
C GLN A 643 28.57 -17.33 -4.84
N HIS A 644 27.34 -17.52 -5.33
CA HIS A 644 26.41 -16.44 -5.60
C HIS A 644 25.98 -15.71 -4.32
N LEU A 645 25.82 -16.41 -3.19
CA LEU A 645 25.56 -15.79 -1.90
C LEU A 645 26.81 -15.10 -1.33
N ALA A 646 28.01 -15.64 -1.57
CA ALA A 646 29.27 -15.03 -1.13
C ALA A 646 29.53 -13.68 -1.82
N ASP A 647 29.50 -13.68 -3.15
CA ASP A 647 29.55 -12.47 -3.98
C ASP A 647 28.77 -12.71 -5.28
N PRO A 648 27.55 -12.15 -5.39
CA PRO A 648 26.74 -12.29 -6.60
C PRO A 648 27.44 -11.81 -7.87
N ARG A 649 28.43 -10.92 -7.75
CA ARG A 649 29.11 -10.27 -8.89
C ARG A 649 30.26 -11.11 -9.43
N GLU A 650 30.79 -12.06 -8.65
CA GLU A 650 31.77 -13.03 -9.15
C GLU A 650 31.12 -14.00 -10.13
N VAL A 651 29.90 -14.42 -9.83
CA VAL A 651 29.13 -15.35 -10.66
C VAL A 651 28.40 -14.63 -11.79
N ASN A 652 27.75 -13.50 -11.46
CA ASN A 652 26.97 -12.69 -12.39
C ASN A 652 27.50 -11.25 -12.41
N PRO A 653 28.50 -10.93 -13.27
CA PRO A 653 29.09 -9.59 -13.31
C PRO A 653 28.04 -8.48 -13.44
N GLY A 654 28.07 -7.47 -12.57
CA GLY A 654 27.05 -6.40 -12.60
C GLY A 654 25.68 -6.77 -12.02
N SER A 655 25.59 -7.85 -11.24
CA SER A 655 24.44 -8.13 -10.38
C SER A 655 24.18 -6.98 -9.40
N VAL A 656 22.90 -6.65 -9.21
CA VAL A 656 22.42 -5.66 -8.22
C VAL A 656 22.00 -6.30 -6.90
N MET A 657 22.15 -7.62 -6.77
CA MET A 657 21.91 -8.33 -5.53
C MET A 657 23.00 -7.95 -4.48
N PRO A 658 22.63 -7.71 -3.22
CA PRO A 658 23.60 -7.60 -2.13
C PRO A 658 24.24 -8.97 -1.87
N ASP A 659 25.47 -8.97 -1.33
CA ASP A 659 26.10 -10.19 -0.83
C ASP A 659 25.45 -10.63 0.49
N PHE A 660 25.48 -11.95 0.72
CA PHE A 660 24.96 -12.61 1.92
C PHE A 660 26.07 -13.44 2.58
N ALA A 661 27.31 -12.95 2.53
CA ALA A 661 28.49 -13.63 3.07
C ALA A 661 28.33 -14.03 4.55
N HIS A 662 27.57 -13.27 5.34
CA HIS A 662 27.29 -13.59 6.75
C HIS A 662 26.58 -14.93 6.94
N LEU A 663 25.75 -15.37 5.98
CA LEU A 663 25.08 -16.67 6.05
C LEU A 663 26.04 -17.85 5.87
N LEU A 664 27.20 -17.62 5.24
CA LEU A 664 28.22 -18.65 5.03
C LEU A 664 29.07 -18.88 6.29
N GLU A 665 29.01 -17.93 7.23
CA GLU A 665 29.73 -17.97 8.50
C GLU A 665 28.83 -18.33 9.67
N ALA A 666 27.56 -17.90 9.64
CA ALA A 666 26.59 -18.18 10.69
C ALA A 666 26.20 -19.67 10.75
N ASP A 667 26.13 -20.20 11.97
CA ASP A 667 25.74 -21.57 12.25
C ASP A 667 24.21 -21.73 12.25
N LEU A 668 23.74 -22.94 11.91
CA LEU A 668 22.34 -23.32 12.03
C LEU A 668 21.91 -23.37 13.50
N ASP A 669 20.78 -22.74 13.81
CA ASP A 669 20.16 -22.82 15.14
C ASP A 669 19.06 -23.88 15.15
N ILE A 670 19.35 -25.03 15.76
CA ILE A 670 18.41 -26.16 15.87
C ILE A 670 17.15 -25.76 16.65
N GLN A 671 17.24 -24.85 17.61
CA GLN A 671 16.07 -24.40 18.37
C GLN A 671 15.15 -23.54 17.50
N GLU A 672 15.72 -22.70 16.63
CA GLU A 672 14.96 -21.94 15.63
C GLU A 672 14.21 -22.89 14.69
N ILE A 673 14.88 -23.93 14.19
CA ILE A 673 14.26 -24.96 13.35
C ILE A 673 13.12 -25.67 14.08
N ARG A 674 13.31 -26.00 15.36
CA ARG A 674 12.26 -26.62 16.19
C ARG A 674 11.05 -25.70 16.33
N SER A 675 11.25 -24.40 16.58
CA SER A 675 10.14 -23.44 16.65
C SER A 675 9.36 -23.36 15.35
N LEU A 676 10.04 -23.31 14.20
CA LEU A 676 9.40 -23.30 12.87
C LEU A 676 8.57 -24.57 12.62
N LEU A 677 9.05 -25.73 13.07
CA LEU A 677 8.30 -26.99 12.98
C LEU A 677 7.07 -27.02 13.88
N ILE A 678 7.18 -26.48 15.09
CA ILE A 678 6.03 -26.34 16.01
C ILE A 678 4.96 -25.45 15.35
N GLU A 679 5.35 -24.27 14.86
CA GLU A 679 4.46 -23.34 14.14
C GLU A 679 3.78 -24.01 12.93
N ALA A 680 4.56 -24.74 12.13
CA ALA A 680 4.04 -25.46 10.98
C ALA A 680 3.07 -26.59 11.39
N LYS A 681 3.32 -27.26 12.52
CA LYS A 681 2.41 -28.28 13.08
C LYS A 681 1.11 -27.65 13.61
N GLU A 682 1.20 -26.57 14.37
CA GLU A 682 0.04 -25.83 14.90
C GLU A 682 -0.83 -25.25 13.77
N SER A 683 -0.19 -24.92 12.64
CA SER A 683 -0.82 -24.56 11.37
C SER A 683 -1.67 -25.66 10.72
N GLY A 684 -1.57 -26.91 11.21
CA GLY A 684 -2.25 -28.08 10.67
C GLY A 684 -1.44 -28.85 9.62
N ILE A 685 -0.13 -28.62 9.50
CA ILE A 685 0.76 -29.41 8.66
C ILE A 685 1.21 -30.65 9.44
N ALA A 686 1.08 -31.83 8.84
CA ALA A 686 1.43 -33.07 9.52
C ALA A 686 2.95 -33.28 9.52
N TYR A 687 3.58 -33.08 10.67
CA TYR A 687 4.96 -33.48 10.97
C TYR A 687 4.97 -34.57 12.05
N ASP A 688 5.99 -35.42 12.03
CA ASP A 688 6.20 -36.47 13.04
C ASP A 688 6.30 -35.85 14.45
N GLU A 689 5.60 -36.43 15.41
CA GLU A 689 5.59 -35.95 16.80
C GLU A 689 6.98 -36.03 17.44
N GLU A 690 7.78 -37.00 17.05
CA GLU A 690 9.13 -37.20 17.57
C GLU A 690 10.09 -36.07 17.13
N LEU A 691 9.86 -35.43 15.97
CA LEU A 691 10.67 -34.28 15.52
C LEU A 691 10.35 -33.00 16.30
N VAL A 692 9.15 -32.91 16.85
CA VAL A 692 8.63 -31.72 17.55
C VAL A 692 8.81 -31.83 19.07
N ALA A 693 8.94 -33.05 19.59
CA ALA A 693 9.10 -33.30 21.02
C ALA A 693 10.42 -32.73 21.57
N GLU A 694 10.35 -32.14 22.76
CA GLU A 694 11.53 -31.68 23.48
C GLU A 694 12.33 -32.89 24.01
N HIS A 695 13.55 -33.05 23.53
CA HIS A 695 14.48 -34.08 23.95
C HIS A 695 15.57 -33.45 24.83
N ASN A 696 15.54 -33.76 26.12
CA ASN A 696 16.55 -33.31 27.08
C ASN A 696 17.71 -34.29 27.15
N LEU A 697 18.71 -34.08 26.28
CA LEU A 697 20.00 -34.77 26.38
C LEU A 697 20.81 -34.15 27.52
N THR A 698 21.38 -34.98 28.39
CA THR A 698 22.33 -34.53 29.42
C THR A 698 23.68 -34.15 28.79
N GLU A 699 24.52 -33.43 29.52
CA GLU A 699 25.91 -33.15 29.10
C GLU A 699 26.70 -34.45 28.87
N GLU A 700 26.42 -35.52 29.62
CA GLU A 700 27.05 -36.84 29.42
C GLU A 700 26.60 -37.49 28.10
N ASP A 701 25.31 -37.39 27.74
CA ASP A 701 24.77 -37.91 26.48
C ASP A 701 25.38 -37.17 25.27
N ARG A 702 25.51 -35.83 25.38
CA ARG A 702 26.15 -35.00 24.35
C ARG A 702 27.64 -35.34 24.18
N LEU A 703 28.35 -35.61 25.29
CA LEU A 703 29.75 -36.05 25.26
C LEU A 703 29.91 -37.48 24.70
N ALA A 704 28.88 -38.32 24.85
CA ALA A 704 28.82 -39.66 24.23
C ALA A 704 28.51 -39.61 22.72
N GLY A 705 28.13 -38.44 22.18
CA GLY A 705 27.82 -38.23 20.78
C GLY A 705 26.33 -38.41 20.42
N ASP A 706 25.45 -38.50 21.43
CA ASP A 706 24.02 -38.60 21.19
C ASP A 706 23.46 -37.26 20.68
N VAL A 707 22.58 -37.34 19.68
CA VAL A 707 21.89 -36.21 19.05
C VAL A 707 20.39 -36.46 19.07
N THR A 708 19.61 -35.39 19.13
CA THR A 708 18.15 -35.51 19.07
C THR A 708 17.69 -35.99 17.69
N PRO A 709 16.49 -36.59 17.55
CA PRO A 709 15.96 -37.00 16.25
C PRO A 709 15.92 -35.87 15.22
N LEU A 710 15.58 -34.66 15.66
CA LEU A 710 15.60 -33.44 14.84
C LEU A 710 17.03 -33.08 14.39
N GLU A 711 17.99 -33.04 15.31
CA GLU A 711 19.40 -32.77 14.98
C GLU A 711 19.95 -33.78 13.97
N ALA A 712 19.67 -35.07 14.18
CA ALA A 712 20.10 -36.14 13.28
C ALA A 712 19.47 -36.03 11.88
N LEU A 713 18.23 -35.53 11.77
CA LEU A 713 17.57 -35.33 10.48
C LEU A 713 18.12 -34.09 9.77
N VAL A 714 18.23 -32.96 10.48
CA VAL A 714 18.78 -31.70 9.94
C VAL A 714 20.22 -31.92 9.47
N GLN A 715 21.04 -32.60 10.27
CA GLN A 715 22.42 -32.90 9.90
C GLN A 715 22.49 -33.74 8.62
N ARG A 716 21.67 -34.81 8.51
CA ARG A 716 21.63 -35.63 7.30
C ARG A 716 21.24 -34.82 6.06
N GLN A 717 20.20 -33.99 6.16
CA GLN A 717 19.77 -33.11 5.08
C GLN A 717 20.86 -32.11 4.67
N ALA A 718 21.55 -31.55 5.66
CA ALA A 718 22.61 -30.57 5.42
C ALA A 718 23.87 -31.21 4.81
N GLU A 719 24.21 -32.43 5.23
CA GLU A 719 25.29 -33.23 4.66
C GLU A 719 25.02 -33.60 3.20
N GLU A 720 23.77 -33.91 2.83
CA GLU A 720 23.38 -34.16 1.43
C GLU A 720 23.62 -32.94 0.54
N VAL A 721 23.18 -31.75 0.97
CA VAL A 721 23.41 -30.50 0.24
C VAL A 721 24.90 -30.14 0.20
N ALA A 722 25.62 -30.33 1.30
CA ALA A 722 27.05 -30.08 1.35
C ALA A 722 27.85 -31.07 0.46
N ALA A 723 27.40 -32.32 0.34
CA ALA A 723 28.00 -33.30 -0.55
C ALA A 723 27.87 -32.86 -2.02
N ASP A 724 26.71 -32.38 -2.46
CA ASP A 724 26.53 -31.82 -3.81
C ASP A 724 27.47 -30.63 -4.05
N MET A 725 27.62 -29.76 -3.06
CA MET A 725 28.54 -28.62 -3.10
C MET A 725 30.01 -29.08 -3.26
N VAL A 726 30.45 -30.06 -2.48
CA VAL A 726 31.83 -30.59 -2.55
C VAL A 726 32.10 -31.27 -3.88
N VAL A 727 31.15 -32.07 -4.38
CA VAL A 727 31.24 -32.71 -5.70
C VAL A 727 31.37 -31.67 -6.81
N SER A 728 30.73 -30.52 -6.65
CA SER A 728 30.78 -29.38 -7.57
C SER A 728 32.04 -28.51 -7.43
N GLY A 729 33.00 -28.88 -6.56
CA GLY A 729 34.26 -28.16 -6.36
C GLY A 729 34.26 -27.13 -5.22
N GLY A 730 33.22 -27.14 -4.37
CA GLY A 730 33.07 -26.25 -3.24
C GLY A 730 33.81 -26.66 -1.96
N PRO A 731 33.72 -25.82 -0.91
CA PRO A 731 34.41 -26.05 0.36
C PRO A 731 33.87 -27.29 1.08
N ALA A 732 34.77 -28.12 1.62
CA ALA A 732 34.39 -29.25 2.47
C ALA A 732 34.02 -28.78 3.91
N ALA A 733 33.18 -29.58 4.59
CA ALA A 733 32.86 -29.44 6.01
C ALA A 733 32.16 -28.13 6.42
N LYS A 734 31.27 -27.60 5.56
CA LYS A 734 30.44 -26.40 5.83
C LYS A 734 28.94 -26.71 5.92
N PHE A 735 28.57 -27.93 6.32
CA PHE A 735 27.17 -28.38 6.39
C PHE A 735 26.38 -27.70 7.52
N ASP A 736 27.05 -27.19 8.54
CA ASP A 736 26.46 -26.55 9.72
C ASP A 736 26.05 -25.08 9.50
N LYS A 737 26.16 -24.55 8.27
CA LYS A 737 25.97 -23.12 7.98
C LYS A 737 24.56 -22.77 7.52
N GLN A 738 24.10 -21.57 7.88
CA GLN A 738 22.80 -21.03 7.47
C GLN A 738 22.62 -21.01 5.95
N ALA A 739 23.68 -20.70 5.20
CA ALA A 739 23.65 -20.76 3.74
C ALA A 739 23.20 -22.13 3.20
N ILE A 740 23.52 -23.24 3.88
CA ILE A 740 23.10 -24.58 3.46
C ILE A 740 21.59 -24.75 3.56
N ALA A 741 20.96 -24.22 4.61
CA ALA A 741 19.50 -24.25 4.72
C ALA A 741 18.83 -23.45 3.61
N LEU A 742 19.33 -22.23 3.32
CA LEU A 742 18.82 -21.42 2.23
C LEU A 742 18.99 -22.11 0.87
N ILE A 743 20.13 -22.76 0.62
CA ILE A 743 20.37 -23.54 -0.59
C ILE A 743 19.40 -24.72 -0.68
N ALA A 744 19.15 -25.45 0.42
CA ALA A 744 18.19 -26.54 0.46
C ALA A 744 16.78 -26.06 0.05
N TYR A 745 16.35 -24.91 0.57
CA TYR A 745 15.07 -24.29 0.18
C TYR A 745 15.05 -23.91 -1.30
N LEU A 746 16.09 -23.26 -1.82
CA LEU A 746 16.15 -22.88 -3.24
C LEU A 746 16.13 -24.12 -4.16
N GLN A 747 16.82 -25.19 -3.78
CA GLN A 747 16.83 -26.46 -4.53
C GLN A 747 15.49 -27.18 -4.50
N ARG A 748 14.66 -26.92 -3.49
CA ARG A 748 13.31 -27.47 -3.34
C ARG A 748 12.29 -26.79 -4.26
N LEU A 749 12.51 -25.55 -4.68
CA LEU A 749 11.55 -24.78 -5.49
C LEU A 749 11.40 -25.38 -6.90
N GLY A 750 10.21 -25.87 -7.23
CA GLY A 750 9.94 -26.53 -8.52
C GLY A 750 10.43 -27.97 -8.65
N ASN A 751 11.18 -28.46 -7.67
CA ASN A 751 11.71 -29.82 -7.63
C ASN A 751 11.27 -30.54 -6.35
N ALA A 752 9.95 -30.64 -6.16
CA ALA A 752 9.40 -31.39 -5.04
C ALA A 752 9.78 -32.87 -5.16
N PRO A 753 10.29 -33.52 -4.10
CA PRO A 753 10.34 -34.97 -4.09
C PRO A 753 8.92 -35.52 -4.30
N ALA A 754 8.77 -36.64 -5.00
CA ALA A 754 7.46 -37.26 -5.18
C ALA A 754 6.77 -37.40 -3.82
N PRO A 755 5.45 -37.10 -3.71
CA PRO A 755 4.74 -37.30 -2.45
C PRO A 755 5.00 -38.74 -2.00
N VAL A 756 5.55 -38.89 -0.80
CA VAL A 756 5.61 -40.20 -0.16
C VAL A 756 4.15 -40.56 0.06
N THR A 757 3.58 -41.30 -0.88
CA THR A 757 2.22 -41.82 -0.77
C THR A 757 2.15 -42.49 0.59
N ALA A 758 1.20 -42.06 1.41
CA ALA A 758 0.87 -42.69 2.67
C ALA A 758 0.43 -44.14 2.41
N ASP A 759 1.42 -45.02 2.23
CA ASP A 759 1.40 -46.47 2.27
C ASP A 759 2.71 -46.98 1.65
N LYS A 760 3.75 -47.10 2.48
CA LYS A 760 4.51 -48.33 2.68
C LYS A 760 5.54 -48.23 3.79
#